data_AF-L7RSR6-F1
#
_entry.id   AF-L7RSR6-F1
#
_cell.length_a   1.000
_cell.length_b   1.000
_cell.length_c   1.000
_cell.angle_alpha   90.00
_cell.angle_beta   90.00
_cell.angle_gamma   90.00
#
_symmetry.space_group_name_H-M   'P 1'
#
loop_
_entity.id
_entity.type
_entity.pdbx_description
1 polymer ?
#
loop_
_entity_poly.entity_id
_entity_poly.type
_entity_poly.pdbx_seq_one_letter_code
_entity_poly.pdbx_strand_id
1 'polypeptide(L)'
;MFAEVELPESEHEPAASFGIHPALLDAALRTAAFAPSALSEAAPTAFGDVVLRASGAARLRVALTRTGPDEFSVAAADGAGLPVLSIGSVTVRRTDSAPLPATGDRSVLAVEWAEITPQAGADLRDWLLTGPDAARFADLSAPGEERPVPQAVVLAVSGAADAVVESTHELTGRVLRLLQDWLADDRFAAVPLVLLTSGAVAAGPDEGVRDLAAASVWGLVRSAQTENPGRFVLLDSDAEPDTASVRQVLASDEAQVMIRAGRTHAARLVRTEPGEHAVMHAGAGGVGLAAVQLGRHLGAEVYATASEDKRGVLHEWGVEEGRVASSRTLDFRDRFRAATDGRGVDVVLNSLAGEFVDASLDLLVPADRFVEMGRSDIRSAADLRDRHADVSYQAFELTDAGFDRIQEMLRELVGLFGAGVLRPLPVRSWDVRRAQDAFRFMSRARHVGKLVLTVPRAPAPSGTVLITGAGALGGALARHLAAEHGIRHLLLVSRRGAAAPGAESLVTELAERGTTATFAACDLTDREALAAVLAGVPADRPVTGVVHTAGILEDGVLGSLSTDRLDRVLAPKTDAAWHLHELTRELDLSFFVVFSSLAGWLGSGGQANYAAGNAFLDALVRHRREQGLPAASMAWGAWTTEVGLVGTLSLSDVRRIERSALPPFSVAQGLALFDRALRSSRPVLGLARLNVRALRTRQDLPALWRSFGGAVPRRAADNTRDGRGGPGQRPAELTAEEREQVLTELVRESAAAVLGHGSGVQIDADRPFRELGFDSLTSVELRNLLRTRTGAVLAASVVFDYPTVTRLARHLADGFGAGQPAERTAVPAPTPASDDPIVLVGMACRSPGGVAGPDDLWRLVADGADGVTAFPADRGWDLDALVGTDGLGSGSSAAGEGGFLAGADSGETRKDSGGAGHRGGEAAGAGPRGQGVRGACPLIEPSGHRSTQPGTHTSCGVRGPATRRWSRSAVSTGC
;
A
#
# COMPACT_ATOMS: atom_id res chain seq x y z
N MET A 1 28.46 -44.94 25.48
CA MET A 1 27.27 -44.12 25.80
C MET A 1 26.19 -45.05 26.32
N PHE A 2 25.36 -44.60 27.26
CA PHE A 2 24.31 -45.41 27.89
C PHE A 2 22.95 -44.76 27.67
N ALA A 3 21.92 -45.58 27.44
CA ALA A 3 20.53 -45.17 27.32
C ALA A 3 19.60 -46.22 27.94
N GLU A 4 18.40 -45.81 28.35
CA GLU A 4 17.31 -46.73 28.68
C GLU A 4 16.20 -46.49 27.64
N VAL A 5 15.79 -47.56 26.96
CA VAL A 5 14.75 -47.54 25.93
C VAL A 5 13.64 -48.52 26.30
N GLU A 6 12.41 -48.15 26.00
CA GLU A 6 11.22 -48.91 26.39
C GLU A 6 10.16 -48.79 25.30
N LEU A 7 9.40 -49.87 25.11
CA LEU A 7 8.23 -49.87 24.24
C LEU A 7 7.06 -49.09 24.87
N PRO A 8 6.11 -48.56 24.07
CA PRO A 8 4.82 -48.12 24.59
C PRO A 8 4.13 -49.27 25.34
N GLU A 9 3.41 -48.97 26.42
CA GLU A 9 2.75 -49.99 27.29
C GLU A 9 1.84 -50.95 26.50
N SER A 10 1.23 -50.48 25.39
CA SER A 10 0.42 -51.31 24.47
C SER A 10 1.19 -52.45 23.80
N GLU A 11 2.51 -52.32 23.66
CA GLU A 11 3.38 -53.29 23.01
C GLU A 11 4.10 -54.22 24.02
N HIS A 12 3.88 -54.06 25.34
CA HIS A 12 4.57 -54.87 26.36
C HIS A 12 4.11 -56.33 26.34
N GLU A 13 2.82 -56.59 26.15
CA GLU A 13 2.26 -57.93 25.93
C GLU A 13 2.76 -58.53 24.59
N PRO A 14 2.62 -57.86 23.42
CA PRO A 14 3.23 -58.29 22.17
C PRO A 14 4.73 -58.60 22.23
N ALA A 15 5.52 -57.84 23.00
CA ALA A 15 6.97 -58.01 23.09
C ALA A 15 7.39 -59.44 23.48
N ALA A 16 6.60 -60.13 24.32
CA ALA A 16 6.83 -61.50 24.75
C ALA A 16 6.91 -62.51 23.58
N SER A 17 6.31 -62.20 22.44
CA SER A 17 6.35 -63.04 21.23
C SER A 17 7.62 -62.89 20.39
N PHE A 18 8.49 -61.92 20.70
CA PHE A 18 9.71 -61.64 19.95
C PHE A 18 10.98 -62.01 20.73
N GLY A 19 12.01 -62.45 20.00
CA GLY A 19 13.38 -62.55 20.53
C GLY A 19 13.87 -61.19 21.02
N ILE A 20 13.74 -60.16 20.18
CA ILE A 20 13.74 -58.75 20.57
C ILE A 20 12.73 -58.03 19.67
N HIS A 21 11.90 -57.15 20.25
CA HIS A 21 10.91 -56.43 19.46
C HIS A 21 11.61 -55.48 18.45
N PRO A 22 11.26 -55.49 17.15
CA PRO A 22 11.96 -54.71 16.14
C PRO A 22 12.04 -53.21 16.45
N ALA A 23 10.96 -52.62 16.96
CA ALA A 23 10.96 -51.19 17.35
C ALA A 23 11.83 -50.90 18.58
N LEU A 24 12.05 -51.87 19.47
CA LEU A 24 12.94 -51.71 20.64
C LEU A 24 14.41 -51.82 20.23
N LEU A 25 14.72 -52.70 19.27
CA LEU A 25 16.04 -52.80 18.66
C LEU A 25 16.36 -51.54 17.83
N ASP A 26 15.42 -51.06 17.01
CA ASP A 26 15.56 -49.82 16.25
C ASP A 26 15.74 -48.61 17.18
N ALA A 27 14.94 -48.49 18.26
CA ALA A 27 15.13 -47.48 19.28
C ALA A 27 16.52 -47.55 19.93
N ALA A 28 16.99 -48.76 20.29
CA ALA A 28 18.32 -48.98 20.86
C ALA A 28 19.44 -48.55 19.90
N LEU A 29 19.35 -48.89 18.61
CA LEU A 29 20.32 -48.53 17.59
C LEU A 29 20.30 -47.03 17.27
N ARG A 30 19.12 -46.42 17.16
CA ARG A 30 18.97 -44.97 16.95
C ARG A 30 19.58 -44.12 18.06
N THR A 31 19.83 -44.67 19.26
CA THR A 31 20.58 -43.94 20.30
C THR A 31 21.98 -43.52 19.81
N ALA A 32 22.57 -44.22 18.83
CA ALA A 32 23.84 -43.84 18.20
C ALA A 32 23.84 -42.44 17.59
N ALA A 33 22.68 -41.93 17.13
CA ALA A 33 22.56 -40.57 16.57
C ALA A 33 22.79 -39.45 17.61
N PHE A 34 22.75 -39.77 18.91
CA PHE A 34 23.09 -38.85 20.00
C PHE A 34 24.57 -38.96 20.45
N ALA A 35 25.37 -39.82 19.82
CA ALA A 35 26.82 -39.84 20.05
C ALA A 35 27.49 -38.66 19.30
N PRO A 36 28.45 -37.95 19.92
CA PRO A 36 29.06 -36.76 19.32
C PRO A 36 30.09 -37.11 18.23
N SER A 37 29.64 -37.55 17.05
CA SER A 37 30.25 -37.33 15.72
C SER A 37 29.65 -38.25 14.64
N ALA A 38 29.48 -37.70 13.42
CA ALA A 38 29.32 -38.36 12.11
C ALA A 38 28.16 -39.35 11.86
N LEU A 39 27.71 -40.12 12.86
CA LEU A 39 26.77 -41.24 12.68
C LEU A 39 25.29 -40.81 12.54
N SER A 40 24.98 -39.52 12.71
CA SER A 40 23.60 -38.98 12.71
C SER A 40 22.88 -39.03 11.36
N GLU A 41 23.61 -39.26 10.26
CA GLU A 41 23.08 -39.31 8.89
C GLU A 41 23.36 -40.65 8.19
N ALA A 42 23.84 -41.65 8.92
CA ALA A 42 24.30 -42.91 8.34
C ALA A 42 23.37 -44.08 8.75
N ALA A 43 22.95 -44.88 7.77
CA ALA A 43 22.10 -46.05 8.02
C ALA A 43 22.95 -47.28 8.33
N PRO A 44 22.55 -48.16 9.28
CA PRO A 44 23.22 -49.44 9.49
C PRO A 44 23.02 -50.35 8.27
N THR A 45 24.13 -50.86 7.73
CA THR A 45 24.15 -51.72 6.54
C THR A 45 24.58 -53.15 6.81
N ALA A 46 25.28 -53.40 7.93
CA ALA A 46 25.70 -54.75 8.33
C ALA A 46 25.74 -54.88 9.86
N PHE A 47 25.53 -56.12 10.34
CA PHE A 47 25.56 -56.49 11.75
C PHE A 47 26.44 -57.74 11.93
N GLY A 48 27.37 -57.71 12.88
CA GLY A 48 28.26 -58.81 13.25
C GLY A 48 28.12 -59.24 14.71
N ASP A 49 28.37 -60.52 14.98
CA ASP A 49 28.33 -61.16 16.31
C ASP A 49 27.08 -60.81 17.14
N VAL A 50 25.91 -60.94 16.51
CA VAL A 50 24.59 -60.77 17.13
C VAL A 50 24.28 -61.98 18.02
N VAL A 51 24.27 -61.78 19.34
CA VAL A 51 23.98 -62.83 20.34
C VAL A 51 22.85 -62.39 21.26
N LEU A 52 21.66 -62.95 21.03
CA LEU A 52 20.52 -62.86 21.93
C LEU A 52 20.69 -63.88 23.08
N ARG A 53 20.40 -63.47 24.32
CA ARG A 53 20.53 -64.27 25.55
C ARG A 53 19.23 -64.42 26.34
N ALA A 54 18.31 -63.48 26.18
CA ALA A 54 16.95 -63.54 26.72
C ALA A 54 15.97 -62.97 25.68
N SER A 55 14.68 -63.27 25.82
CA SER A 55 13.62 -62.83 24.92
C SER A 55 12.46 -62.19 25.68
N GLY A 56 11.55 -61.51 24.98
CA GLY A 56 10.37 -60.88 25.60
C GLY A 56 10.63 -59.59 26.38
N ALA A 57 11.83 -59.00 26.29
CA ALA A 57 12.13 -57.74 26.96
C ALA A 57 11.37 -56.56 26.32
N ALA A 58 10.48 -55.90 27.09
CA ALA A 58 9.81 -54.67 26.69
C ALA A 58 10.63 -53.38 26.96
N ARG A 59 11.66 -53.49 27.82
CA ARG A 59 12.59 -52.42 28.22
C ARG A 59 14.03 -52.90 28.18
N LEU A 60 14.95 -52.06 27.69
CA LEU A 60 16.39 -52.32 27.67
C LEU A 60 17.22 -51.13 28.18
N ARG A 61 18.23 -51.44 29.00
CA ARG A 61 19.39 -50.58 29.25
C ARG A 61 20.47 -50.93 28.24
N VAL A 62 20.80 -49.98 27.38
CA VAL A 62 21.68 -50.13 26.22
C VAL A 62 22.98 -49.39 26.45
N ALA A 63 24.09 -50.05 26.17
CA ALA A 63 25.44 -49.50 26.14
C ALA A 63 25.97 -49.57 24.69
N LEU A 64 26.20 -48.41 24.09
CA LEU A 64 26.87 -48.29 22.79
C LEU A 64 28.35 -47.92 22.96
N THR A 65 29.23 -48.67 22.30
CA THR A 65 30.68 -48.43 22.29
C THR A 65 31.15 -48.31 20.85
N ARG A 66 31.78 -47.18 20.47
CA ARG A 66 32.32 -47.01 19.12
C ARG A 66 33.52 -47.96 18.92
N THR A 67 33.53 -48.73 17.84
CA THR A 67 34.61 -49.66 17.47
C THR A 67 35.44 -49.14 16.31
N GLY A 68 34.84 -48.35 15.40
CA GLY A 68 35.53 -47.78 14.23
C GLY A 68 34.97 -46.41 13.79
N PRO A 69 35.43 -45.87 12.64
CA PRO A 69 34.93 -44.60 12.11
C PRO A 69 33.42 -44.66 11.84
N ASP A 70 32.99 -45.66 11.09
CA ASP A 70 31.60 -45.92 10.70
C ASP A 70 31.08 -47.22 11.35
N GLU A 71 31.53 -47.51 12.57
CA GLU A 71 31.25 -48.78 13.26
C GLU A 71 31.13 -48.65 14.78
N PHE A 72 30.17 -49.37 15.37
CA PHE A 72 29.96 -49.46 16.82
C PHE A 72 29.45 -50.83 17.27
N SER A 73 29.66 -51.17 18.54
CA SER A 73 29.11 -52.35 19.21
C SER A 73 27.98 -52.00 20.18
N VAL A 74 27.14 -52.99 20.47
CA VAL A 74 25.93 -52.85 21.31
C VAL A 74 25.97 -53.91 22.41
N ALA A 75 25.71 -53.52 23.66
CA ALA A 75 25.35 -54.44 24.74
C ALA A 75 24.06 -53.94 25.40
N ALA A 76 23.06 -54.81 25.55
CA ALA A 76 21.78 -54.47 26.13
C ALA A 76 21.36 -55.47 27.21
N ALA A 77 20.89 -54.94 28.33
CA ALA A 77 20.37 -55.69 29.48
C ALA A 77 18.94 -55.23 29.82
N ASP A 78 18.21 -56.02 30.60
CA ASP A 78 16.85 -55.67 31.04
C ASP A 78 16.84 -54.63 32.20
N GLY A 79 15.65 -54.36 32.74
CA GLY A 79 15.46 -53.48 33.90
C GLY A 79 16.08 -54.00 35.21
N ALA A 80 16.39 -55.30 35.31
CA ALA A 80 17.09 -55.92 36.44
C ALA A 80 18.61 -55.98 36.23
N GLY A 81 19.10 -55.73 35.01
CA GLY A 81 20.51 -55.79 34.63
C GLY A 81 20.95 -57.15 34.06
N LEU A 82 20.02 -58.06 33.74
CA LEU A 82 20.35 -59.33 33.10
C LEU A 82 20.60 -59.11 31.59
N PRO A 83 21.68 -59.66 30.99
CA PRO A 83 21.99 -59.46 29.57
C PRO A 83 20.91 -60.04 28.64
N VAL A 84 20.37 -59.21 27.76
CA VAL A 84 19.35 -59.60 26.76
C VAL A 84 19.96 -59.79 25.38
N LEU A 85 20.78 -58.83 24.93
CA LEU A 85 21.36 -58.81 23.57
C LEU A 85 22.79 -58.27 23.62
N SER A 86 23.69 -58.80 22.78
CA SER A 86 24.90 -58.10 22.37
C SER A 86 25.08 -58.18 20.86
N ILE A 87 25.68 -57.15 20.27
CA ILE A 87 26.08 -57.10 18.86
C ILE A 87 27.55 -56.65 18.86
N GLY A 88 28.45 -57.47 18.32
CA GLY A 88 29.88 -57.17 18.29
C GLY A 88 30.22 -56.01 17.36
N SER A 89 29.52 -55.87 16.23
CA SER A 89 29.70 -54.75 15.30
C SER A 89 28.41 -54.38 14.55
N VAL A 90 28.25 -53.09 14.28
CA VAL A 90 27.22 -52.49 13.44
C VAL A 90 27.92 -51.49 12.52
N THR A 91 28.00 -51.81 11.24
CA THR A 91 28.63 -50.94 10.22
C THR A 91 27.57 -50.06 9.57
N VAL A 92 27.88 -48.77 9.38
CA VAL A 92 26.99 -47.82 8.69
C VAL A 92 27.56 -47.36 7.34
N ARG A 93 26.71 -46.87 6.44
CA ARG A 93 27.12 -46.30 5.14
C ARG A 93 26.39 -44.99 4.82
N ARG A 94 27.05 -44.10 4.09
CA ARG A 94 26.47 -42.89 3.47
C ARG A 94 26.11 -43.19 1.99
N THR A 95 25.28 -42.37 1.36
CA THR A 95 24.64 -42.69 0.06
C THR A 95 24.78 -41.59 -0.99
N ASP A 96 25.41 -41.93 -2.12
CA ASP A 96 25.64 -41.13 -3.33
C ASP A 96 25.56 -42.04 -4.59
N SER A 97 25.11 -41.55 -5.77
CA SER A 97 24.98 -42.38 -7.00
C SER A 97 24.88 -41.63 -8.35
N ALA A 98 25.46 -42.20 -9.42
CA ALA A 98 25.56 -41.62 -10.80
C ALA A 98 25.61 -42.76 -11.90
N PRO A 99 25.69 -42.49 -13.24
CA PRO A 99 24.52 -42.26 -14.13
C PRO A 99 24.57 -42.90 -15.57
N LEU A 100 23.63 -42.49 -16.46
CA LEU A 100 23.57 -42.58 -17.97
C LEU A 100 22.93 -43.84 -18.65
N PRO A 101 22.35 -43.75 -19.90
CA PRO A 101 21.65 -42.62 -20.56
C PRO A 101 20.42 -42.92 -21.50
N ALA A 102 19.53 -41.92 -21.63
CA ALA A 102 18.77 -41.42 -22.83
C ALA A 102 17.76 -42.27 -23.68
N THR A 103 16.50 -41.78 -23.77
CA THR A 103 15.84 -41.17 -24.98
C THR A 103 14.44 -40.59 -24.62
N GLY A 104 13.77 -39.77 -25.46
CA GLY A 104 12.59 -38.92 -25.12
C GLY A 104 11.20 -39.39 -25.66
N ASP A 105 10.17 -38.55 -25.86
CA ASP A 105 10.04 -37.06 -25.78
C ASP A 105 8.54 -36.58 -25.75
N ARG A 106 8.32 -35.24 -25.77
CA ARG A 106 7.12 -34.42 -26.17
C ARG A 106 6.22 -33.90 -24.97
N SER A 107 5.29 -32.90 -24.93
CA SER A 107 4.37 -32.26 -25.94
C SER A 107 3.35 -31.09 -25.42
N VAL A 108 3.10 -29.84 -26.02
CA VAL A 108 1.92 -28.78 -26.15
C VAL A 108 2.09 -27.37 -26.99
N LEU A 109 1.11 -26.71 -27.77
CA LEU A 109 1.16 -25.45 -28.74
C LEU A 109 0.26 -24.05 -28.64
N ALA A 110 0.56 -22.84 -29.21
CA ALA A 110 0.09 -21.40 -28.90
C ALA A 110 -1.42 -20.78 -28.90
N VAL A 111 -1.58 -19.42 -28.76
CA VAL A 111 -2.82 -18.49 -28.82
C VAL A 111 -2.77 -17.62 -30.10
N GLU A 112 -3.88 -17.31 -30.80
CA GLU A 112 -3.84 -16.65 -32.14
C GLU A 112 -4.99 -15.66 -32.46
N TRP A 113 -4.82 -14.82 -33.49
CA TRP A 113 -5.88 -13.97 -34.09
C TRP A 113 -6.35 -14.54 -35.44
N ALA A 114 -7.58 -15.05 -35.48
CA ALA A 114 -8.18 -15.64 -36.67
C ALA A 114 -8.80 -14.57 -37.59
N GLU A 115 -8.61 -14.69 -38.90
CA GLU A 115 -9.23 -13.82 -39.90
C GLU A 115 -10.76 -14.06 -39.95
N ILE A 116 -11.55 -12.98 -40.05
CA ILE A 116 -13.01 -12.98 -40.11
C ILE A 116 -13.51 -12.19 -41.32
N THR A 117 -14.65 -12.61 -41.88
CA THR A 117 -15.34 -11.89 -42.96
C THR A 117 -16.62 -11.25 -42.41
N PRO A 118 -16.68 -9.91 -42.22
CA PRO A 118 -17.89 -9.24 -41.73
C PRO A 118 -19.09 -9.42 -42.66
N GLN A 119 -20.30 -9.41 -42.09
CA GLN A 119 -21.53 -9.45 -42.88
C GLN A 119 -21.86 -8.07 -43.49
N ALA A 120 -22.76 -8.04 -44.48
CA ALA A 120 -23.20 -6.82 -45.13
C ALA A 120 -24.11 -5.99 -44.21
N GLY A 121 -23.51 -5.15 -43.36
CA GLY A 121 -24.22 -4.25 -42.46
C GLY A 121 -25.00 -3.12 -43.13
N ALA A 122 -25.74 -2.36 -42.32
CA ALA A 122 -26.58 -1.26 -42.75
C ALA A 122 -25.80 -0.13 -43.45
N ASP A 123 -26.53 0.74 -44.15
CA ASP A 123 -25.94 1.77 -44.99
C ASP A 123 -25.41 2.96 -44.17
N LEU A 124 -24.14 2.86 -43.76
CA LEU A 124 -23.37 3.93 -43.09
C LEU A 124 -23.07 5.06 -44.08
N ARG A 125 -23.67 6.24 -43.85
CA ARG A 125 -23.59 7.44 -44.70
C ARG A 125 -22.85 8.60 -44.06
N ASP A 126 -22.90 8.73 -42.74
CA ASP A 126 -22.34 9.85 -41.99
C ASP A 126 -21.61 9.36 -40.72
N TRP A 127 -20.31 9.64 -40.63
CA TRP A 127 -19.43 9.26 -39.52
C TRP A 127 -18.26 10.26 -39.42
N LEU A 128 -17.65 10.33 -38.24
CA LEU A 128 -16.58 11.30 -37.94
C LEU A 128 -15.30 10.61 -37.42
N LEU A 129 -14.13 11.07 -37.87
CA LEU A 129 -12.83 10.79 -37.25
C LEU A 129 -12.37 12.00 -36.41
N THR A 130 -11.89 11.77 -35.19
CA THR A 130 -11.34 12.82 -34.31
C THR A 130 -10.17 12.32 -33.47
N GLY A 131 -9.27 13.23 -33.06
CA GLY A 131 -8.22 12.97 -32.07
C GLY A 131 -8.66 13.27 -30.63
N PRO A 132 -7.83 12.97 -29.62
CA PRO A 132 -8.16 13.13 -28.20
C PRO A 132 -7.99 14.57 -27.69
N ASP A 133 -7.31 15.42 -28.47
CA ASP A 133 -7.07 16.84 -28.16
C ASP A 133 -8.06 17.78 -28.88
N ALA A 134 -9.04 17.22 -29.60
CA ALA A 134 -10.18 18.00 -30.11
C ALA A 134 -11.02 18.50 -28.93
N ALA A 135 -11.18 19.81 -28.82
CA ALA A 135 -11.89 20.42 -27.69
C ALA A 135 -13.38 20.02 -27.70
N ARG A 136 -13.79 19.23 -26.69
CA ARG A 136 -15.17 18.88 -26.28
C ARG A 136 -16.13 18.41 -27.38
N PHE A 137 -16.80 17.27 -27.17
CA PHE A 137 -17.82 16.72 -28.07
C PHE A 137 -18.98 17.69 -28.44
N ALA A 138 -19.18 18.77 -27.68
CA ALA A 138 -20.11 19.85 -28.03
C ALA A 138 -19.75 20.58 -29.34
N ASP A 139 -18.46 20.80 -29.61
CA ASP A 139 -17.98 21.60 -30.75
C ASP A 139 -18.12 20.84 -32.09
N LEU A 140 -18.41 19.53 -32.03
CA LEU A 140 -18.75 18.70 -33.19
C LEU A 140 -20.11 19.09 -33.82
N SER A 141 -20.95 19.81 -33.07
CA SER A 141 -22.10 20.55 -33.57
C SER A 141 -21.77 22.05 -33.62
N ALA A 142 -21.23 22.51 -34.76
CA ALA A 142 -20.79 23.89 -34.94
C ALA A 142 -21.95 24.91 -34.77
N PRO A 143 -21.73 26.07 -34.12
CA PRO A 143 -22.82 27.01 -33.86
C PRO A 143 -23.41 27.63 -35.13
N GLY A 144 -24.67 27.30 -35.44
CA GLY A 144 -25.47 27.97 -36.48
C GLY A 144 -26.10 27.07 -37.54
N GLU A 145 -25.68 25.80 -37.66
CA GLU A 145 -26.33 24.81 -38.54
C GLU A 145 -26.78 23.58 -37.72
N GLU A 146 -28.05 23.19 -37.85
CA GLU A 146 -28.58 21.94 -37.27
C GLU A 146 -28.05 20.72 -38.07
N ARG A 147 -26.77 20.39 -37.88
CA ARG A 147 -26.23 19.11 -38.36
C ARG A 147 -26.82 17.94 -37.55
N PRO A 148 -27.24 16.84 -38.21
CA PRO A 148 -27.68 15.66 -37.50
C PRO A 148 -26.52 15.01 -36.73
N VAL A 149 -26.86 14.24 -35.69
CA VAL A 149 -25.87 13.44 -34.95
C VAL A 149 -25.32 12.34 -35.88
N PRO A 150 -23.98 12.17 -35.99
CA PRO A 150 -23.38 11.17 -36.88
C PRO A 150 -23.70 9.74 -36.43
N GLN A 151 -23.71 8.80 -37.38
CA GLN A 151 -24.10 7.40 -37.10
C GLN A 151 -23.01 6.62 -36.33
N ALA A 152 -21.77 7.10 -36.35
CA ALA A 152 -20.65 6.59 -35.57
C ALA A 152 -19.58 7.68 -35.40
N VAL A 153 -18.80 7.59 -34.33
CA VAL A 153 -17.60 8.43 -34.10
C VAL A 153 -16.39 7.52 -33.89
N VAL A 154 -15.28 7.85 -34.53
CA VAL A 154 -13.99 7.18 -34.38
C VAL A 154 -13.03 8.12 -33.66
N LEU A 155 -12.57 7.73 -32.48
CA LEU A 155 -11.58 8.43 -31.67
C LEU A 155 -10.21 7.78 -31.87
N ALA A 156 -9.28 8.47 -32.51
CA ALA A 156 -7.89 8.05 -32.59
C ALA A 156 -7.20 8.20 -31.23
N VAL A 157 -6.47 7.17 -30.80
CA VAL A 157 -5.76 7.11 -29.53
C VAL A 157 -4.34 6.59 -29.74
N SER A 158 -3.36 7.37 -29.33
CA SER A 158 -1.93 7.04 -29.38
C SER A 158 -1.18 7.72 -28.23
N GLY A 159 -0.19 7.04 -27.65
CA GLY A 159 0.70 7.56 -26.62
C GLY A 159 2.16 7.64 -27.04
N ALA A 160 2.99 8.14 -26.13
CA ALA A 160 4.42 8.31 -26.30
C ALA A 160 5.15 7.11 -25.67
N ALA A 161 5.81 6.30 -26.52
CA ALA A 161 6.43 5.04 -26.11
C ALA A 161 7.75 5.22 -25.31
N ASP A 162 8.33 6.41 -25.34
CA ASP A 162 9.53 6.83 -24.62
C ASP A 162 9.23 7.30 -23.18
N ALA A 163 8.07 7.93 -22.96
CA ALA A 163 7.67 8.50 -21.67
C ALA A 163 6.62 7.63 -20.93
N VAL A 164 6.80 6.31 -20.88
CA VAL A 164 5.75 5.33 -20.49
C VAL A 164 4.95 5.69 -19.23
N VAL A 165 5.59 6.13 -18.14
CA VAL A 165 4.88 6.50 -16.89
C VAL A 165 4.00 7.74 -17.10
N GLU A 166 4.59 8.81 -17.62
CA GLU A 166 3.94 10.10 -17.86
C GLU A 166 2.83 9.98 -18.92
N SER A 167 3.15 9.38 -20.07
CA SER A 167 2.19 9.18 -21.16
C SER A 167 1.04 8.23 -20.81
N THR A 168 1.28 7.17 -20.03
CA THR A 168 0.18 6.28 -19.61
C THR A 168 -0.75 6.99 -18.62
N HIS A 169 -0.21 7.79 -17.70
CA HIS A 169 -1.01 8.61 -16.79
C HIS A 169 -1.82 9.67 -17.55
N GLU A 170 -1.20 10.40 -18.49
CA GLU A 170 -1.88 11.43 -19.25
C GLU A 170 -2.93 10.89 -20.24
N LEU A 171 -2.57 9.90 -21.07
CA LEU A 171 -3.44 9.40 -22.13
C LEU A 171 -4.65 8.68 -21.54
N THR A 172 -4.43 7.78 -20.58
CA THR A 172 -5.52 7.07 -19.89
C THR A 172 -6.40 8.05 -19.12
N GLY A 173 -5.80 9.08 -18.50
CA GLY A 173 -6.52 10.17 -17.83
C GLY A 173 -7.33 11.05 -18.78
N ARG A 174 -6.85 11.31 -20.00
CA ARG A 174 -7.60 12.02 -21.06
C ARG A 174 -8.76 11.18 -21.59
N VAL A 175 -8.51 9.94 -21.99
CA VAL A 175 -9.55 9.05 -22.54
C VAL A 175 -10.63 8.73 -21.49
N LEU A 176 -10.29 8.56 -20.22
CA LEU A 176 -11.28 8.38 -19.15
C LEU A 176 -12.28 9.54 -19.08
N ARG A 177 -11.80 10.80 -19.18
CA ARG A 177 -12.69 11.98 -19.19
C ARG A 177 -13.56 12.01 -20.44
N LEU A 178 -13.00 11.71 -21.61
CA LEU A 178 -13.76 11.65 -22.87
C LEU A 178 -14.85 10.56 -22.83
N LEU A 179 -14.57 9.38 -22.28
CA LEU A 179 -15.58 8.32 -22.10
C LEU A 179 -16.67 8.71 -21.08
N GLN A 180 -16.32 9.47 -20.04
CA GLN A 180 -17.28 9.99 -19.06
C GLN A 180 -18.20 11.05 -19.69
N ASP A 181 -17.63 12.02 -20.42
CA ASP A 181 -18.40 13.05 -21.14
C ASP A 181 -19.32 12.41 -22.21
N TRP A 182 -18.85 11.38 -22.93
CA TRP A 182 -19.64 10.65 -23.94
C TRP A 182 -20.79 9.82 -23.36
N LEU A 183 -20.65 9.32 -22.11
CA LEU A 183 -21.73 8.63 -21.41
C LEU A 183 -22.73 9.58 -20.74
N ALA A 184 -22.35 10.83 -20.49
CA ALA A 184 -23.18 11.84 -19.84
C ALA A 184 -24.08 12.65 -20.80
N ASP A 185 -23.79 12.63 -22.10
CA ASP A 185 -24.58 13.32 -23.13
C ASP A 185 -25.53 12.36 -23.85
N ASP A 186 -26.82 12.42 -23.47
CA ASP A 186 -27.89 11.55 -24.00
C ASP A 186 -28.02 11.59 -25.54
N ARG A 187 -27.52 12.64 -26.22
CA ARG A 187 -27.52 12.72 -27.69
C ARG A 187 -26.73 11.58 -28.35
N PHE A 188 -25.73 11.05 -27.65
CA PHE A 188 -24.88 9.95 -28.11
C PHE A 188 -25.25 8.59 -27.48
N ALA A 189 -26.41 8.47 -26.82
CA ALA A 189 -26.86 7.23 -26.17
C ALA A 189 -26.99 6.04 -27.14
N ALA A 190 -27.30 6.30 -28.41
CA ALA A 190 -27.44 5.30 -29.47
C ALA A 190 -26.28 5.28 -30.49
N VAL A 191 -25.21 6.05 -30.25
CA VAL A 191 -24.07 6.17 -31.18
C VAL A 191 -22.89 5.34 -30.65
N PRO A 192 -22.36 4.38 -31.44
CA PRO A 192 -21.16 3.65 -31.08
C PRO A 192 -19.92 4.54 -31.22
N LEU A 193 -19.08 4.54 -30.17
CA LEU A 193 -17.76 5.17 -30.20
C LEU A 193 -16.70 4.09 -30.46
N VAL A 194 -16.05 4.17 -31.62
CA VAL A 194 -14.94 3.30 -32.00
C VAL A 194 -13.65 3.95 -31.52
N LEU A 195 -12.87 3.26 -30.68
CA LEU A 195 -11.54 3.71 -30.29
C LEU A 195 -10.49 3.03 -31.17
N LEU A 196 -9.85 3.83 -32.01
CA LEU A 196 -8.83 3.45 -32.98
C LEU A 196 -7.43 3.56 -32.36
N THR A 197 -6.64 2.51 -32.48
CA THR A 197 -5.21 2.50 -32.15
C THR A 197 -4.38 1.92 -33.30
N SER A 198 -3.05 2.08 -33.22
CA SER A 198 -2.09 1.45 -34.14
C SER A 198 -0.96 0.78 -33.36
N GLY A 199 -0.96 -0.55 -33.29
CA GLY A 199 0.06 -1.31 -32.57
C GLY A 199 -0.08 -1.28 -31.05
N ALA A 200 -1.28 -1.01 -30.52
CA ALA A 200 -1.63 -1.25 -29.12
C ALA A 200 -1.88 -2.75 -28.85
N VAL A 201 -2.07 -3.53 -29.91
CA VAL A 201 -2.30 -4.97 -29.88
C VAL A 201 -1.43 -5.63 -30.95
N ALA A 202 -0.91 -6.82 -30.65
CA ALA A 202 -0.07 -7.61 -31.55
C ALA A 202 -0.89 -8.72 -32.24
N ALA A 203 -0.71 -8.88 -33.56
CA ALA A 203 -1.38 -9.91 -34.35
C ALA A 203 -0.88 -11.35 -34.11
N GLY A 204 0.34 -11.49 -33.58
CA GLY A 204 1.01 -12.78 -33.36
C GLY A 204 2.36 -12.58 -32.66
N PRO A 205 3.10 -13.65 -32.36
CA PRO A 205 4.33 -13.58 -31.56
C PRO A 205 5.48 -12.78 -32.19
N ASP A 206 5.45 -12.54 -33.50
CA ASP A 206 6.45 -11.74 -34.23
C ASP A 206 6.13 -10.23 -34.27
N GLU A 207 4.90 -9.81 -33.93
CA GLU A 207 4.56 -8.38 -33.81
C GLU A 207 4.70 -7.93 -32.35
N GLY A 208 5.52 -6.90 -32.10
CA GLY A 208 5.57 -6.25 -30.79
C GLY A 208 4.41 -5.27 -30.60
N VAL A 209 3.84 -5.21 -29.40
CA VAL A 209 3.01 -4.07 -28.98
C VAL A 209 3.92 -2.83 -28.94
N ARG A 210 3.61 -1.85 -29.80
CA ARG A 210 4.39 -0.63 -30.03
C ARG A 210 3.94 0.54 -29.16
N ASP A 211 2.67 0.55 -28.74
CA ASP A 211 2.10 1.60 -27.90
C ASP A 211 1.49 1.03 -26.60
N LEU A 212 2.26 1.10 -25.52
CA LEU A 212 1.88 0.59 -24.21
C LEU A 212 0.84 1.46 -23.48
N ALA A 213 0.77 2.76 -23.81
CA ALA A 213 -0.21 3.67 -23.24
C ALA A 213 -1.58 3.47 -23.92
N ALA A 214 -1.63 3.31 -25.24
CA ALA A 214 -2.84 2.90 -25.95
C ALA A 214 -3.26 1.47 -25.58
N ALA A 215 -2.32 0.54 -25.35
CA ALA A 215 -2.64 -0.79 -24.82
C ALA A 215 -3.28 -0.74 -23.41
N SER A 216 -2.89 0.26 -22.60
CA SER A 216 -3.52 0.53 -21.30
C SER A 216 -4.94 1.09 -21.48
N VAL A 217 -5.18 1.92 -22.52
CA VAL A 217 -6.53 2.35 -22.91
C VAL A 217 -7.39 1.19 -23.40
N TRP A 218 -6.86 0.21 -24.14
CA TRP A 218 -7.58 -1.04 -24.44
C TRP A 218 -8.03 -1.76 -23.17
N GLY A 219 -7.21 -1.77 -22.12
CA GLY A 219 -7.59 -2.29 -20.80
C GLY A 219 -8.78 -1.54 -20.17
N LEU A 220 -8.71 -0.20 -20.17
CA LEU A 220 -9.79 0.66 -19.66
C LEU A 220 -11.10 0.44 -20.43
N VAL A 221 -11.04 0.45 -21.77
CA VAL A 221 -12.20 0.34 -22.65
C VAL A 221 -12.83 -1.05 -22.60
N ARG A 222 -12.05 -2.13 -22.46
CA ARG A 222 -12.59 -3.49 -22.22
C ARG A 222 -13.47 -3.56 -20.97
N SER A 223 -13.15 -2.79 -19.91
CA SER A 223 -14.03 -2.64 -18.74
C SER A 223 -15.28 -1.84 -19.12
N ALA A 224 -15.12 -0.67 -19.76
CA ALA A 224 -16.23 0.17 -20.18
C ALA A 224 -17.23 -0.53 -21.14
N GLN A 225 -16.74 -1.42 -22.00
CA GLN A 225 -17.53 -2.32 -22.86
C GLN A 225 -18.31 -3.37 -22.08
N THR A 226 -17.75 -3.89 -20.99
CA THR A 226 -18.43 -4.84 -20.10
C THR A 226 -19.52 -4.15 -19.28
N GLU A 227 -19.27 -2.91 -18.88
CA GLU A 227 -20.21 -2.07 -18.10
C GLU A 227 -21.28 -1.43 -19.00
N ASN A 228 -20.97 -1.14 -20.27
CA ASN A 228 -21.87 -0.52 -21.25
C ASN A 228 -21.80 -1.27 -22.61
N PRO A 229 -22.38 -2.49 -22.70
CA PRO A 229 -22.34 -3.29 -23.93
C PRO A 229 -22.86 -2.54 -25.16
N GLY A 230 -22.16 -2.68 -26.29
CA GLY A 230 -22.52 -2.04 -27.57
C GLY A 230 -22.25 -0.53 -27.68
N ARG A 231 -21.87 0.17 -26.60
CA ARG A 231 -21.54 1.62 -26.66
C ARG A 231 -20.13 1.91 -27.21
N PHE A 232 -19.21 0.95 -27.10
CA PHE A 232 -17.80 1.12 -27.45
C PHE A 232 -17.27 -0.06 -28.27
N VAL A 233 -16.43 0.21 -29.28
CA VAL A 233 -15.72 -0.82 -30.07
C VAL A 233 -14.22 -0.51 -30.07
N LEU A 234 -13.37 -1.53 -29.95
CA LEU A 234 -11.92 -1.38 -30.01
C LEU A 234 -11.38 -1.87 -31.36
N LEU A 235 -10.58 -1.03 -32.01
CA LEU A 235 -10.03 -1.25 -33.34
C LEU A 235 -8.52 -0.97 -33.36
N ASP A 236 -7.69 -1.98 -33.63
CA ASP A 236 -6.26 -1.76 -33.90
C ASP A 236 -5.99 -1.93 -35.40
N SER A 237 -5.43 -0.91 -36.04
CA SER A 237 -5.25 -0.85 -37.50
C SER A 237 -3.83 -0.46 -37.87
N ASP A 238 -3.34 -0.97 -39.00
CA ASP A 238 -2.09 -0.53 -39.64
C ASP A 238 -2.28 0.61 -40.65
N ALA A 239 -3.52 1.05 -40.87
CA ALA A 239 -3.90 2.16 -41.75
C ALA A 239 -4.97 3.07 -41.12
N GLU A 240 -5.05 4.32 -41.61
CA GLU A 240 -6.11 5.28 -41.28
C GLU A 240 -7.48 4.76 -41.79
N PRO A 241 -8.57 4.87 -41.01
CA PRO A 241 -9.85 4.23 -41.34
C PRO A 241 -10.60 4.94 -42.47
N ASP A 242 -11.27 4.15 -43.31
CA ASP A 242 -12.20 4.65 -44.33
C ASP A 242 -13.66 4.21 -44.05
N THR A 243 -14.60 4.70 -44.85
CA THR A 243 -16.03 4.39 -44.71
C THR A 243 -16.34 2.90 -44.89
N ALA A 244 -15.49 2.13 -45.57
CA ALA A 244 -15.66 0.68 -45.72
C ALA A 244 -15.11 -0.06 -44.50
N SER A 245 -13.94 0.30 -43.96
CA SER A 245 -13.36 -0.32 -42.77
C SER A 245 -14.20 -0.03 -41.52
N VAL A 246 -14.70 1.20 -41.35
CA VAL A 246 -15.62 1.54 -40.23
C VAL A 246 -16.93 0.76 -40.36
N ARG A 247 -17.50 0.65 -41.58
CA ARG A 247 -18.70 -0.15 -41.84
C ARG A 247 -18.46 -1.64 -41.55
N GLN A 248 -17.30 -2.19 -41.90
CA GLN A 248 -16.91 -3.58 -41.60
C GLN A 248 -16.81 -3.85 -40.10
N VAL A 249 -16.17 -2.94 -39.34
CA VAL A 249 -16.01 -3.06 -37.89
C VAL A 249 -17.38 -3.03 -37.19
N LEU A 250 -18.23 -2.06 -37.52
CA LEU A 250 -19.58 -1.94 -36.96
C LEU A 250 -20.52 -3.10 -37.38
N ALA A 251 -20.26 -3.76 -38.50
CA ALA A 251 -21.02 -4.92 -38.99
C ALA A 251 -20.47 -6.28 -38.53
N SER A 252 -19.41 -6.29 -37.71
CA SER A 252 -18.79 -7.54 -37.21
C SER A 252 -19.47 -8.12 -35.98
N ASP A 253 -20.17 -7.30 -35.20
CA ASP A 253 -20.71 -7.58 -33.85
C ASP A 253 -19.65 -8.05 -32.82
N GLU A 254 -18.35 -7.97 -33.16
CA GLU A 254 -17.22 -8.26 -32.28
C GLU A 254 -16.76 -6.98 -31.58
N ALA A 255 -16.69 -7.01 -30.25
CA ALA A 255 -16.28 -5.84 -29.45
C ALA A 255 -14.80 -5.42 -29.64
N GLN A 256 -13.98 -6.32 -30.20
CA GLN A 256 -12.55 -6.13 -30.38
C GLN A 256 -12.13 -6.64 -31.76
N VAL A 257 -11.66 -5.75 -32.60
CA VAL A 257 -11.32 -6.03 -34.00
C VAL A 257 -9.90 -5.57 -34.29
N MET A 258 -9.17 -6.36 -35.07
CA MET A 258 -7.87 -5.98 -35.60
C MET A 258 -7.91 -5.96 -37.12
N ILE A 259 -7.43 -4.89 -37.74
CA ILE A 259 -7.22 -4.80 -39.18
C ILE A 259 -5.71 -4.79 -39.45
N ARG A 260 -5.31 -5.63 -40.42
CA ARG A 260 -3.95 -5.68 -40.98
C ARG A 260 -4.03 -5.89 -42.48
N ALA A 261 -3.36 -5.06 -43.26
CA ALA A 261 -3.34 -5.08 -44.73
C ALA A 261 -4.75 -5.21 -45.37
N GLY A 262 -5.74 -4.52 -44.80
CA GLY A 262 -7.13 -4.54 -45.27
C GLY A 262 -7.93 -5.81 -44.93
N ARG A 263 -7.42 -6.71 -44.08
CA ARG A 263 -8.13 -7.92 -43.62
C ARG A 263 -8.43 -7.85 -42.12
N THR A 264 -9.60 -8.37 -41.73
CA THR A 264 -10.21 -8.20 -40.40
C THR A 264 -10.00 -9.46 -39.55
N HIS A 265 -9.67 -9.35 -38.27
CA HIS A 265 -9.31 -10.49 -37.40
C HIS A 265 -9.86 -10.38 -35.97
N ALA A 266 -10.07 -11.52 -35.30
CA ALA A 266 -10.52 -11.66 -33.90
C ALA A 266 -9.84 -12.85 -33.15
N ALA A 267 -9.64 -12.75 -31.83
CA ALA A 267 -8.75 -13.64 -31.05
C ALA A 267 -9.36 -15.00 -30.62
N ARG A 268 -8.58 -16.10 -30.69
CA ARG A 268 -8.91 -17.52 -30.39
C ARG A 268 -7.68 -18.31 -29.82
N LEU A 269 -7.75 -19.63 -29.59
CA LEU A 269 -6.77 -20.43 -28.78
C LEU A 269 -6.61 -21.90 -29.27
N VAL A 270 -5.41 -22.52 -29.22
CA VAL A 270 -5.13 -23.91 -29.70
C VAL A 270 -4.02 -24.66 -28.90
N ARG A 271 -3.42 -25.77 -29.44
CA ARG A 271 -3.42 -27.13 -28.81
C ARG A 271 -2.69 -28.37 -29.47
N THR A 272 -1.62 -28.40 -30.32
CA THR A 272 -1.09 -29.70 -30.98
C THR A 272 0.45 -30.09 -30.99
N GLU A 273 0.86 -31.40 -31.07
CA GLU A 273 2.26 -31.95 -31.40
C GLU A 273 2.51 -32.06 -32.91
N PRO A 274 2.11 -31.01 -33.60
CA PRO A 274 1.13 -31.22 -34.67
C PRO A 274 0.10 -32.39 -34.56
N GLY A 275 -0.07 -33.13 -33.43
CA GLY A 275 -1.17 -34.10 -33.22
C GLY A 275 -1.12 -35.18 -32.10
N GLU A 276 -0.10 -35.28 -31.23
CA GLU A 276 -0.08 -36.18 -30.05
C GLU A 276 -0.83 -35.59 -28.85
N HIS A 277 -1.36 -36.45 -27.99
CA HIS A 277 -2.17 -36.11 -26.82
C HIS A 277 -1.48 -36.59 -25.53
N ALA A 278 -1.39 -35.74 -24.51
CA ALA A 278 -0.71 -36.08 -23.26
C ALA A 278 -1.50 -35.71 -22.00
N VAL A 279 -1.64 -36.65 -21.06
CA VAL A 279 -2.35 -36.43 -19.79
C VAL A 279 -1.38 -36.05 -18.68
N MET A 280 -1.58 -34.87 -18.09
CA MET A 280 -0.78 -34.32 -16.98
C MET A 280 -1.60 -34.32 -15.68
N HIS A 281 -1.39 -35.31 -14.81
CA HIS A 281 -2.13 -35.40 -13.56
C HIS A 281 -1.65 -34.39 -12.49
N ALA A 282 -2.60 -33.98 -11.63
CA ALA A 282 -2.43 -32.91 -10.63
C ALA A 282 -1.85 -31.60 -11.23
N GLY A 283 -2.29 -31.24 -12.43
CA GLY A 283 -1.70 -30.24 -13.32
C GLY A 283 -1.48 -28.85 -12.71
N ALA A 284 -2.28 -28.41 -11.72
CA ALA A 284 -2.09 -27.12 -11.05
C ALA A 284 -0.99 -27.13 -9.94
N GLY A 285 -0.39 -28.29 -9.65
CA GLY A 285 0.71 -28.45 -8.71
C GLY A 285 2.08 -28.13 -9.30
N GLY A 286 3.14 -28.26 -8.50
CA GLY A 286 4.50 -27.89 -8.92
C GLY A 286 5.06 -28.71 -10.08
N VAL A 287 4.90 -30.04 -10.06
CA VAL A 287 5.29 -30.89 -11.20
C VAL A 287 4.29 -30.74 -12.34
N GLY A 288 2.99 -30.68 -12.02
CA GLY A 288 1.92 -30.48 -13.02
C GLY A 288 2.13 -29.26 -13.91
N LEU A 289 2.39 -28.07 -13.33
CA LEU A 289 2.61 -26.86 -14.12
C LEU A 289 3.94 -26.88 -14.88
N ALA A 290 4.96 -27.56 -14.36
CA ALA A 290 6.23 -27.76 -15.06
C ALA A 290 6.08 -28.77 -16.23
N ALA A 291 5.27 -29.82 -16.08
CA ALA A 291 5.01 -30.80 -17.13
C ALA A 291 4.07 -30.23 -18.20
N VAL A 292 3.07 -29.44 -17.81
CA VAL A 292 2.34 -28.56 -18.73
C VAL A 292 3.34 -27.67 -19.47
N GLN A 293 4.27 -26.98 -18.80
CA GLN A 293 5.25 -26.11 -19.48
C GLN A 293 6.27 -26.81 -20.39
N LEU A 294 6.83 -27.93 -19.96
CA LEU A 294 7.83 -28.68 -20.73
C LEU A 294 7.18 -29.33 -21.92
N GLY A 295 5.97 -29.89 -21.73
CA GLY A 295 5.06 -30.10 -22.82
C GLY A 295 4.96 -28.84 -23.68
N ARG A 296 4.66 -27.66 -23.12
CA ARG A 296 4.29 -26.44 -23.88
C ARG A 296 5.40 -25.91 -24.77
N HIS A 297 6.63 -26.37 -24.57
CA HIS A 297 7.74 -26.12 -25.48
C HIS A 297 7.68 -27.01 -26.73
N LEU A 298 7.22 -28.25 -26.59
CA LEU A 298 7.32 -29.35 -27.54
C LEU A 298 6.11 -29.45 -28.53
N GLY A 299 4.88 -29.00 -28.20
CA GLY A 299 3.61 -29.38 -28.91
C GLY A 299 3.23 -30.86 -28.67
N ALA A 300 2.12 -31.54 -28.33
CA ALA A 300 0.75 -31.70 -27.76
C ALA A 300 -0.53 -30.92 -28.01
N GLU A 301 -1.59 -31.73 -27.95
CA GLU A 301 -2.84 -31.63 -27.18
C GLU A 301 -2.69 -32.08 -25.69
N VAL A 302 -2.47 -31.19 -24.70
CA VAL A 302 -2.44 -31.62 -23.25
C VAL A 302 -3.82 -31.61 -22.66
N TYR A 303 -4.08 -32.68 -21.90
CA TYR A 303 -5.20 -32.88 -21.02
C TYR A 303 -4.68 -32.85 -19.58
N ALA A 304 -5.37 -32.19 -18.66
CA ALA A 304 -4.85 -32.02 -17.30
C ALA A 304 -5.92 -32.16 -16.23
N THR A 305 -5.61 -32.86 -15.13
CA THR A 305 -6.54 -33.01 -14.02
C THR A 305 -6.19 -32.06 -12.87
N ALA A 306 -7.19 -31.35 -12.36
CA ALA A 306 -7.07 -30.53 -11.15
C ALA A 306 -8.36 -30.55 -10.33
N SER A 307 -8.26 -30.09 -9.09
CA SER A 307 -9.45 -29.76 -8.31
C SER A 307 -10.16 -28.54 -8.90
N GLU A 308 -11.49 -28.48 -8.76
CA GLU A 308 -12.36 -27.44 -9.31
C GLU A 308 -11.87 -26.03 -8.97
N ASP A 309 -11.45 -25.82 -7.71
CA ASP A 309 -10.89 -24.57 -7.18
C ASP A 309 -9.56 -24.13 -7.83
N LYS A 310 -9.03 -24.91 -8.78
CA LYS A 310 -7.79 -24.64 -9.51
C LYS A 310 -7.88 -24.86 -11.03
N ARG A 311 -9.03 -25.22 -11.60
CA ARG A 311 -9.13 -25.40 -13.07
C ARG A 311 -8.78 -24.09 -13.80
N GLY A 312 -9.21 -22.94 -13.25
CA GLY A 312 -8.76 -21.60 -13.65
C GLY A 312 -7.25 -21.45 -13.86
N VAL A 313 -6.43 -22.03 -12.97
CA VAL A 313 -4.96 -22.00 -13.09
C VAL A 313 -4.46 -22.77 -14.31
N LEU A 314 -5.09 -23.90 -14.63
CA LEU A 314 -4.74 -24.63 -15.85
C LEU A 314 -5.10 -23.81 -17.10
N HIS A 315 -6.13 -22.96 -17.06
CA HIS A 315 -6.46 -22.03 -18.15
C HIS A 315 -5.51 -20.80 -18.20
N GLU A 316 -5.07 -20.26 -17.05
CA GLU A 316 -3.97 -19.26 -16.97
C GLU A 316 -2.62 -19.80 -17.48
N TRP A 317 -2.46 -21.13 -17.43
CA TRP A 317 -1.34 -21.89 -17.97
C TRP A 317 -1.71 -22.57 -19.30
N GLY A 318 -2.86 -22.18 -19.85
CA GLY A 318 -3.38 -22.35 -21.21
C GLY A 318 -3.71 -23.78 -21.66
N VAL A 319 -4.20 -24.62 -20.77
CA VAL A 319 -4.94 -25.85 -21.11
C VAL A 319 -6.41 -25.49 -21.33
N GLU A 320 -7.02 -25.98 -22.39
CA GLU A 320 -8.42 -25.66 -22.77
C GLU A 320 -9.44 -26.28 -21.80
N GLU A 321 -10.62 -25.65 -21.63
CA GLU A 321 -11.71 -26.15 -20.75
C GLU A 321 -12.10 -27.60 -21.11
N GLY A 322 -12.29 -27.93 -22.39
CA GLY A 322 -12.60 -29.31 -22.81
C GLY A 322 -11.55 -30.35 -22.38
N ARG A 323 -10.29 -29.92 -22.25
CA ARG A 323 -9.13 -30.75 -21.92
C ARG A 323 -8.75 -30.72 -20.44
N VAL A 324 -9.41 -29.90 -19.62
CA VAL A 324 -9.29 -29.95 -18.16
C VAL A 324 -10.42 -30.81 -17.57
N ALA A 325 -10.08 -31.64 -16.58
CA ALA A 325 -11.04 -32.44 -15.83
C ALA A 325 -10.73 -32.47 -14.33
N SER A 326 -11.57 -33.17 -13.57
CA SER A 326 -11.36 -33.40 -12.14
C SER A 326 -10.12 -34.24 -11.85
N SER A 327 -9.38 -33.90 -10.78
CA SER A 327 -8.41 -34.80 -10.14
C SER A 327 -8.98 -35.49 -8.90
N ARG A 328 -10.31 -35.61 -8.78
CA ARG A 328 -11.01 -36.20 -7.62
C ARG A 328 -12.11 -37.20 -7.99
N THR A 329 -12.36 -37.40 -9.28
CA THR A 329 -13.41 -38.27 -9.83
C THR A 329 -12.89 -38.87 -11.15
N LEU A 330 -13.45 -40.01 -11.58
CA LEU A 330 -13.01 -40.73 -12.80
C LEU A 330 -13.60 -40.16 -14.10
N ASP A 331 -14.35 -39.04 -14.04
CA ASP A 331 -14.95 -38.36 -15.19
C ASP A 331 -13.90 -37.94 -16.25
N PHE A 332 -12.65 -37.74 -15.83
CA PHE A 332 -11.55 -37.44 -16.76
C PHE A 332 -11.36 -38.53 -17.82
N ARG A 333 -11.58 -39.82 -17.51
CA ARG A 333 -11.41 -40.90 -18.50
C ARG A 333 -12.41 -40.74 -19.64
N ASP A 334 -13.67 -40.58 -19.29
CA ASP A 334 -14.76 -40.54 -20.27
C ASP A 334 -14.81 -39.17 -20.98
N ARG A 335 -14.46 -38.09 -20.28
CA ARG A 335 -14.30 -36.73 -20.85
C ARG A 335 -13.11 -36.64 -21.82
N PHE A 336 -11.95 -37.24 -21.49
CA PHE A 336 -10.79 -37.22 -22.37
C PHE A 336 -10.93 -38.18 -23.55
N ARG A 337 -11.60 -39.33 -23.39
CA ARG A 337 -12.02 -40.17 -24.53
C ARG A 337 -13.00 -39.45 -25.46
N ALA A 338 -13.99 -38.74 -24.92
CA ALA A 338 -14.90 -37.93 -25.74
C ALA A 338 -14.16 -36.78 -26.45
N ALA A 339 -13.23 -36.12 -25.77
CA ALA A 339 -12.40 -35.05 -26.32
C ALA A 339 -11.19 -35.52 -27.15
N THR A 340 -11.19 -36.79 -27.59
CA THR A 340 -10.23 -37.40 -28.54
C THR A 340 -10.96 -38.26 -29.59
N ASP A 341 -12.26 -38.03 -29.81
CA ASP A 341 -13.14 -38.84 -30.70
C ASP A 341 -13.06 -40.36 -30.46
N GLY A 342 -12.79 -40.76 -29.21
CA GLY A 342 -12.65 -42.15 -28.78
C GLY A 342 -11.25 -42.75 -28.96
N ARG A 343 -10.30 -42.05 -29.61
CA ARG A 343 -8.92 -42.50 -29.84
C ARG A 343 -8.22 -42.92 -28.55
N GLY A 344 -8.24 -42.07 -27.53
CA GLY A 344 -7.33 -42.17 -26.38
C GLY A 344 -6.17 -41.17 -26.49
N VAL A 345 -5.17 -41.33 -25.62
CA VAL A 345 -4.00 -40.42 -25.54
C VAL A 345 -2.67 -41.17 -25.67
N ASP A 346 -1.66 -40.49 -26.20
CA ASP A 346 -0.37 -41.08 -26.60
C ASP A 346 0.68 -41.09 -25.46
N VAL A 347 0.46 -40.29 -24.40
CA VAL A 347 1.29 -40.24 -23.18
C VAL A 347 0.43 -39.97 -21.93
N VAL A 348 0.75 -40.64 -20.81
CA VAL A 348 0.26 -40.29 -19.47
C VAL A 348 1.43 -40.01 -18.53
N LEU A 349 1.45 -38.85 -17.87
CA LEU A 349 2.29 -38.57 -16.69
C LEU A 349 1.42 -38.64 -15.44
N ASN A 350 1.54 -39.74 -14.68
CA ASN A 350 0.70 -40.01 -13.52
C ASN A 350 1.24 -39.43 -12.20
N SER A 351 0.30 -39.06 -11.33
CA SER A 351 0.52 -38.71 -9.92
C SER A 351 -0.68 -39.08 -9.03
N LEU A 352 -1.61 -39.92 -9.51
CA LEU A 352 -2.80 -40.41 -8.81
C LEU A 352 -2.61 -41.89 -8.44
N ALA A 353 -3.50 -42.45 -7.63
CA ALA A 353 -3.38 -43.82 -7.11
C ALA A 353 -4.74 -44.53 -7.08
N GLY A 354 -4.73 -45.87 -7.04
CA GLY A 354 -5.91 -46.73 -7.07
C GLY A 354 -6.57 -46.77 -8.44
N GLU A 355 -7.90 -46.80 -8.44
CA GLU A 355 -8.76 -46.78 -9.64
C GLU A 355 -8.44 -45.65 -10.64
N PHE A 356 -7.79 -44.57 -10.19
CA PHE A 356 -7.30 -43.49 -11.04
C PHE A 356 -6.13 -43.90 -11.95
N VAL A 357 -5.25 -44.81 -11.50
CA VAL A 357 -4.15 -45.36 -12.33
C VAL A 357 -4.75 -46.19 -13.45
N ASP A 358 -5.69 -47.07 -13.09
CA ASP A 358 -6.33 -48.02 -14.01
C ASP A 358 -7.19 -47.28 -15.04
N ALA A 359 -7.93 -46.26 -14.61
CA ALA A 359 -8.69 -45.37 -15.50
C ALA A 359 -7.80 -44.56 -16.45
N SER A 360 -6.53 -44.33 -16.11
CA SER A 360 -5.55 -43.66 -16.99
C SER A 360 -4.79 -44.64 -17.90
N LEU A 361 -4.60 -45.89 -17.49
CA LEU A 361 -4.17 -46.97 -18.39
C LEU A 361 -5.26 -47.25 -19.43
N ASP A 362 -6.54 -47.19 -19.04
CA ASP A 362 -7.71 -47.24 -19.93
C ASP A 362 -7.85 -46.01 -20.86
N LEU A 363 -6.94 -45.02 -20.82
CA LEU A 363 -6.86 -43.93 -21.79
C LEU A 363 -5.84 -44.17 -22.92
N LEU A 364 -4.86 -45.06 -22.75
CA LEU A 364 -3.78 -45.26 -23.72
C LEU A 364 -4.20 -46.11 -24.93
N VAL A 365 -3.50 -45.93 -26.05
CA VAL A 365 -3.60 -46.71 -27.29
C VAL A 365 -2.44 -47.74 -27.32
N PRO A 366 -2.53 -48.88 -28.05
CA PRO A 366 -1.41 -49.81 -28.15
C PRO A 366 -0.13 -49.17 -28.70
N ALA A 367 1.02 -49.50 -28.09
CA ALA A 367 2.36 -48.90 -28.25
C ALA A 367 2.66 -47.59 -27.49
N ASP A 368 1.71 -47.05 -26.70
CA ASP A 368 1.89 -45.78 -25.99
C ASP A 368 2.61 -45.86 -24.62
N ARG A 369 2.83 -44.69 -24.00
CA ARG A 369 3.75 -44.49 -22.87
C ARG A 369 3.03 -44.05 -21.58
N PHE A 370 3.18 -44.84 -20.50
CA PHE A 370 2.72 -44.51 -19.15
C PHE A 370 3.92 -44.22 -18.23
N VAL A 371 4.00 -43.00 -17.70
CA VAL A 371 5.09 -42.55 -16.82
C VAL A 371 4.56 -42.34 -15.40
N GLU A 372 5.00 -43.16 -14.46
CA GLU A 372 4.53 -43.18 -13.08
C GLU A 372 5.49 -42.45 -12.12
N MET A 373 4.99 -41.42 -11.43
CA MET A 373 5.69 -40.70 -10.35
C MET A 373 5.23 -41.16 -8.94
N GLY A 374 4.08 -41.85 -8.85
CA GLY A 374 3.50 -42.36 -7.61
C GLY A 374 4.21 -43.60 -7.08
N ARG A 375 4.81 -43.48 -5.88
CA ARG A 375 5.52 -44.61 -5.22
C ARG A 375 4.61 -45.59 -4.48
N SER A 376 3.31 -45.32 -4.40
CA SER A 376 2.38 -46.02 -3.51
C SER A 376 1.55 -47.11 -4.18
N ASP A 377 1.49 -47.13 -5.52
CA ASP A 377 0.57 -47.98 -6.28
C ASP A 377 1.17 -48.43 -7.63
N ILE A 378 2.48 -48.72 -7.64
CA ILE A 378 3.21 -49.14 -8.84
C ILE A 378 2.67 -50.49 -9.35
N ARG A 379 2.28 -50.54 -10.63
CA ARG A 379 1.80 -51.76 -11.30
C ARG A 379 2.98 -52.66 -11.69
N SER A 380 2.85 -53.98 -11.56
CA SER A 380 3.89 -54.90 -12.01
C SER A 380 3.76 -55.21 -13.50
N ALA A 381 4.86 -55.64 -14.11
CA ALA A 381 4.86 -56.15 -15.47
C ALA A 381 4.04 -57.46 -15.64
N ALA A 382 3.50 -58.06 -14.57
CA ALA A 382 2.51 -59.15 -14.68
C ALA A 382 1.09 -58.59 -14.82
N ASP A 383 0.71 -57.65 -13.97
CA ASP A 383 -0.66 -57.08 -13.93
C ASP A 383 -1.03 -56.38 -15.24
N LEU A 384 -0.05 -55.75 -15.89
CA LEU A 384 -0.23 -55.06 -17.17
C LEU A 384 -0.40 -56.02 -18.36
N ARG A 385 0.13 -57.25 -18.28
CA ARG A 385 0.18 -58.19 -19.42
C ARG A 385 -1.20 -58.72 -19.86
N ASP A 386 -2.18 -58.72 -18.96
CA ASP A 386 -3.51 -59.28 -19.23
C ASP A 386 -4.51 -58.26 -19.84
N ARG A 387 -4.20 -56.96 -19.79
CA ARG A 387 -5.08 -55.87 -20.30
C ARG A 387 -4.39 -54.80 -21.14
N HIS A 388 -3.11 -54.54 -20.93
CA HIS A 388 -2.35 -53.44 -21.53
C HIS A 388 -0.99 -53.93 -22.04
N ALA A 389 -0.97 -55.12 -22.67
CA ALA A 389 0.26 -55.83 -23.06
C ALA A 389 1.20 -55.01 -23.98
N ASP A 390 0.63 -54.11 -24.78
CA ASP A 390 1.35 -53.27 -25.73
C ASP A 390 1.73 -51.87 -25.16
N VAL A 391 1.51 -51.61 -23.86
CA VAL A 391 1.83 -50.31 -23.23
C VAL A 391 3.22 -50.30 -22.60
N SER A 392 3.99 -49.26 -22.90
CA SER A 392 5.28 -48.98 -22.25
C SER A 392 5.07 -48.31 -20.90
N TYR A 393 5.10 -49.09 -19.81
CA TYR A 393 4.98 -48.58 -18.44
C TYR A 393 6.35 -48.36 -17.79
N GLN A 394 6.60 -47.14 -17.31
CA GLN A 394 7.82 -46.76 -16.61
C GLN A 394 7.50 -46.00 -15.31
N ALA A 395 7.68 -46.65 -14.17
CA ALA A 395 7.86 -45.95 -12.90
C ALA A 395 9.29 -45.39 -12.80
N PHE A 396 9.45 -44.20 -12.22
CA PHE A 396 10.76 -43.56 -12.08
C PHE A 396 10.92 -42.81 -10.76
N GLU A 397 12.13 -42.83 -10.20
CA GLU A 397 12.60 -41.79 -9.29
C GLU A 397 13.60 -40.88 -10.02
N LEU A 398 13.59 -39.57 -9.71
CA LEU A 398 14.53 -38.62 -10.33
C LEU A 398 16.00 -38.99 -10.08
N THR A 399 16.28 -39.69 -8.98
CA THR A 399 17.59 -40.24 -8.62
C THR A 399 18.10 -41.33 -9.57
N ASP A 400 17.21 -42.04 -10.27
CA ASP A 400 17.56 -43.21 -11.09
C ASP A 400 18.29 -42.81 -12.38
N ALA A 401 18.12 -41.56 -12.82
CA ALA A 401 18.93 -40.95 -13.88
C ALA A 401 20.41 -40.76 -13.46
N GLY A 402 20.66 -40.64 -12.16
CA GLY A 402 21.98 -40.37 -11.57
C GLY A 402 22.50 -38.95 -11.81
N PHE A 403 23.50 -38.53 -11.00
CA PHE A 403 23.91 -37.12 -10.91
C PHE A 403 24.29 -36.45 -12.24
N ASP A 404 25.10 -37.06 -13.12
CA ASP A 404 25.55 -36.37 -14.34
C ASP A 404 24.39 -36.10 -15.31
N ARG A 405 23.43 -37.03 -15.43
CA ARG A 405 22.22 -36.82 -16.25
C ARG A 405 21.29 -35.78 -15.64
N ILE A 406 21.15 -35.75 -14.32
CA ILE A 406 20.46 -34.66 -13.61
C ILE A 406 21.18 -33.32 -13.89
N GLN A 407 22.52 -33.29 -13.92
CA GLN A 407 23.29 -32.09 -14.24
C GLN A 407 23.08 -31.64 -15.69
N GLU A 408 23.02 -32.57 -16.66
CA GLU A 408 22.65 -32.27 -18.05
C GLU A 408 21.26 -31.64 -18.12
N MET A 409 20.25 -32.27 -17.53
CA MET A 409 18.87 -31.77 -17.49
C MET A 409 18.79 -30.38 -16.83
N LEU A 410 19.58 -30.13 -15.78
CA LEU A 410 19.65 -28.80 -15.15
C LEU A 410 20.31 -27.75 -16.05
N ARG A 411 21.38 -28.09 -16.81
CA ARG A 411 21.97 -27.18 -17.80
C ARG A 411 20.99 -26.84 -18.92
N GLU A 412 20.26 -27.84 -19.41
CA GLU A 412 19.25 -27.73 -20.46
C GLU A 412 18.07 -26.86 -20.01
N LEU A 413 17.50 -27.15 -18.84
CA LEU A 413 16.44 -26.34 -18.22
C LEU A 413 16.88 -24.89 -17.99
N VAL A 414 18.10 -24.66 -17.49
CA VAL A 414 18.65 -23.30 -17.33
C VAL A 414 18.79 -22.58 -18.67
N GLY A 415 19.16 -23.29 -19.74
CA GLY A 415 19.13 -22.76 -21.11
C GLY A 415 17.73 -22.33 -21.54
N LEU A 416 16.71 -23.17 -21.32
CA LEU A 416 15.32 -22.89 -21.66
C LEU A 416 14.70 -21.75 -20.82
N PHE A 417 15.09 -21.60 -19.55
CA PHE A 417 14.75 -20.43 -18.74
C PHE A 417 15.47 -19.16 -19.25
N GLY A 418 16.75 -19.26 -19.61
CA GLY A 418 17.53 -18.15 -20.17
C GLY A 418 17.04 -17.67 -21.55
N ALA A 419 16.49 -18.58 -22.34
CA ALA A 419 15.84 -18.28 -23.62
C ALA A 419 14.37 -17.82 -23.49
N GLY A 420 13.82 -17.72 -22.28
CA GLY A 420 12.42 -17.33 -22.02
C GLY A 420 11.36 -18.37 -22.39
N VAL A 421 11.77 -19.54 -22.93
CA VAL A 421 10.89 -20.65 -23.32
C VAL A 421 10.14 -21.23 -22.12
N LEU A 422 10.83 -21.34 -20.99
CA LEU A 422 10.22 -21.65 -19.69
C LEU A 422 10.15 -20.38 -18.85
N ARG A 423 8.96 -20.07 -18.29
CA ARG A 423 8.79 -19.05 -17.24
C ARG A 423 8.82 -19.71 -15.85
N PRO A 424 9.42 -19.12 -14.80
CA PRO A 424 9.35 -19.69 -13.45
C PRO A 424 7.91 -19.99 -13.00
N LEU A 425 7.73 -21.09 -12.27
CA LEU A 425 6.42 -21.48 -11.73
C LEU A 425 5.87 -20.42 -10.77
N PRO A 426 4.54 -20.38 -10.52
CA PRO A 426 3.97 -19.55 -9.47
C PRO A 426 4.57 -19.98 -8.13
N VAL A 427 5.48 -19.18 -7.59
CA VAL A 427 6.06 -19.39 -6.27
C VAL A 427 5.17 -18.73 -5.24
N ARG A 428 4.84 -19.45 -4.17
CA ARG A 428 4.36 -18.82 -2.93
C ARG A 428 5.36 -19.09 -1.82
N SER A 429 6.02 -18.02 -1.39
CA SER A 429 7.09 -18.05 -0.41
C SER A 429 6.57 -17.87 1.02
N TRP A 430 7.02 -18.73 1.94
CA TRP A 430 6.92 -18.52 3.38
C TRP A 430 8.32 -18.39 3.98
N ASP A 431 8.43 -17.58 5.02
CA ASP A 431 9.56 -17.63 5.94
C ASP A 431 9.69 -19.04 6.55
N VAL A 432 10.90 -19.60 6.65
CA VAL A 432 11.13 -20.94 7.24
C VAL A 432 10.59 -21.07 8.67
N ARG A 433 10.52 -19.97 9.43
CA ARG A 433 9.92 -19.91 10.78
C ARG A 433 8.39 -20.08 10.77
N ARG A 434 7.78 -20.12 9.57
CA ARG A 434 6.38 -20.46 9.30
C ARG A 434 6.22 -21.74 8.48
N ALA A 435 7.24 -22.60 8.43
CA ALA A 435 7.16 -23.89 7.73
C ALA A 435 5.92 -24.71 8.11
N GLN A 436 5.51 -24.72 9.39
CA GLN A 436 4.27 -25.39 9.82
C GLN A 436 3.00 -24.84 9.13
N ASP A 437 2.93 -23.54 8.85
CA ASP A 437 1.81 -22.94 8.10
C ASP A 437 1.89 -23.34 6.62
N ALA A 438 3.08 -23.37 6.04
CA ALA A 438 3.31 -23.80 4.67
C ALA A 438 2.96 -25.29 4.47
N PHE A 439 3.40 -26.18 5.36
CA PHE A 439 3.03 -27.60 5.37
C PHE A 439 1.52 -27.80 5.59
N ARG A 440 0.89 -27.04 6.50
CA ARG A 440 -0.58 -27.08 6.70
C ARG A 440 -1.37 -26.54 5.50
N PHE A 441 -0.78 -25.64 4.72
CA PHE A 441 -1.34 -25.16 3.45
C PHE A 441 -1.11 -26.17 2.30
N MET A 442 0.04 -26.87 2.32
CA MET A 442 0.39 -27.94 1.38
C MET A 442 -0.55 -29.14 1.53
N SER A 443 -0.73 -29.67 2.75
CA SER A 443 -1.53 -30.87 3.01
C SER A 443 -3.03 -30.67 2.78
N ARG A 444 -3.51 -29.42 2.83
CA ARG A 444 -4.86 -29.04 2.40
C ARG A 444 -5.02 -29.02 0.87
N ALA A 445 -3.96 -29.31 0.12
CA ALA A 445 -3.90 -29.29 -1.33
C ALA A 445 -4.39 -27.98 -1.97
N ARG A 446 -4.33 -26.83 -1.29
CA ARG A 446 -4.78 -25.51 -1.80
C ARG A 446 -3.70 -24.69 -2.51
N HIS A 447 -2.49 -25.24 -2.63
CA HIS A 447 -1.38 -24.54 -3.27
C HIS A 447 -1.44 -24.67 -4.80
N VAL A 448 -0.85 -23.69 -5.46
CA VAL A 448 -0.66 -23.58 -6.91
C VAL A 448 0.83 -23.45 -7.15
N GLY A 449 1.36 -24.14 -8.18
CA GLY A 449 2.79 -24.09 -8.47
C GLY A 449 3.64 -24.61 -7.32
N LYS A 450 4.65 -23.82 -6.90
CA LYS A 450 5.67 -24.26 -5.95
C LYS A 450 5.60 -23.50 -4.62
N LEU A 451 5.65 -24.25 -3.53
CA LEU A 451 5.87 -23.72 -2.18
C LEU A 451 7.38 -23.57 -1.95
N VAL A 452 7.82 -22.39 -1.51
CA VAL A 452 9.24 -22.11 -1.20
C VAL A 452 9.37 -21.66 0.25
N LEU A 453 10.40 -22.14 0.94
CA LEU A 453 10.76 -21.68 2.28
C LEU A 453 11.98 -20.75 2.19
N THR A 454 11.77 -19.46 2.44
CA THR A 454 12.84 -18.47 2.51
C THR A 454 13.49 -18.51 3.90
N VAL A 455 14.80 -18.72 3.93
CA VAL A 455 15.59 -18.66 5.18
C VAL A 455 15.93 -17.19 5.46
N PRO A 456 15.60 -16.64 6.65
CA PRO A 456 16.02 -15.31 7.04
C PRO A 456 17.55 -15.22 7.08
N ARG A 457 18.12 -14.37 6.24
CA ARG A 457 19.54 -14.05 6.28
C ARG A 457 19.77 -12.94 7.31
N ALA A 458 20.89 -13.03 8.04
CA ALA A 458 21.36 -11.90 8.84
C ALA A 458 21.83 -10.76 7.92
N PRO A 459 21.81 -9.50 8.39
CA PRO A 459 22.52 -8.41 7.72
C PRO A 459 23.98 -8.79 7.44
N ALA A 460 24.41 -8.69 6.18
CA ALA A 460 25.77 -9.09 5.77
C ALA A 460 26.78 -7.98 6.14
N PRO A 461 27.71 -8.19 7.11
CA PRO A 461 28.54 -7.11 7.65
C PRO A 461 29.50 -6.45 6.65
N SER A 462 29.87 -7.19 5.60
CA SER A 462 30.73 -6.77 4.49
C SER A 462 29.99 -6.07 3.34
N GLY A 463 28.67 -6.12 3.30
CA GLY A 463 27.88 -5.43 2.28
C GLY A 463 27.50 -4.00 2.69
N THR A 464 27.09 -3.21 1.72
CA THR A 464 26.60 -1.84 1.96
C THR A 464 25.12 -1.85 2.33
N VAL A 465 24.74 -1.16 3.41
CA VAL A 465 23.32 -0.87 3.72
C VAL A 465 22.96 0.54 3.30
N LEU A 466 21.97 0.64 2.41
CA LEU A 466 21.37 1.87 1.93
C LEU A 466 20.31 2.36 2.93
N ILE A 467 20.44 3.59 3.42
CA ILE A 467 19.45 4.27 4.26
C ILE A 467 19.00 5.54 3.54
N THR A 468 17.71 5.63 3.16
CA THR A 468 17.19 6.83 2.50
C THR A 468 16.52 7.76 3.50
N GLY A 469 16.94 9.02 3.54
CA GLY A 469 16.46 10.02 4.50
C GLY A 469 17.45 10.24 5.64
N ALA A 470 18.53 10.99 5.34
CA ALA A 470 19.61 11.36 6.26
C ALA A 470 19.19 12.38 7.37
N GLY A 471 17.99 12.25 7.93
CA GLY A 471 17.54 12.99 9.11
C GLY A 471 17.92 12.30 10.42
N ALA A 472 17.45 12.83 11.56
CA ALA A 472 17.76 12.30 12.89
C ALA A 472 17.45 10.79 13.04
N LEU A 473 16.35 10.31 12.44
CA LEU A 473 15.98 8.90 12.45
C LEU A 473 16.94 8.03 11.60
N GLY A 474 17.30 8.47 10.40
CA GLY A 474 18.29 7.78 9.56
C GLY A 474 19.68 7.74 10.22
N GLY A 475 20.07 8.82 10.89
CA GLY A 475 21.31 8.87 11.68
C GLY A 475 21.29 8.03 12.97
N ALA A 476 20.12 7.79 13.56
CA ALA A 476 19.96 6.84 14.67
C ALA A 476 20.05 5.38 14.16
N LEU A 477 19.39 5.08 13.04
CA LEU A 477 19.47 3.76 12.37
C LEU A 477 20.89 3.44 11.90
N ALA A 478 21.63 4.42 11.36
CA ALA A 478 23.03 4.26 10.97
C ALA A 478 23.92 3.80 12.15
N ARG A 479 23.82 4.48 13.30
CA ARG A 479 24.53 4.07 14.54
C ARG A 479 24.11 2.68 15.01
N HIS A 480 22.82 2.38 14.97
CA HIS A 480 22.27 1.09 15.43
C HIS A 480 22.73 -0.08 14.56
N LEU A 481 22.72 0.07 13.24
CA LEU A 481 23.19 -0.93 12.29
C LEU A 481 24.71 -1.16 12.38
N ALA A 482 25.49 -0.10 12.64
CA ALA A 482 26.92 -0.21 12.90
C ALA A 482 27.23 -0.95 14.21
N ALA A 483 26.51 -0.61 15.30
CA ALA A 483 26.78 -1.14 16.64
C ALA A 483 26.23 -2.55 16.89
N GLU A 484 24.93 -2.78 16.63
CA GLU A 484 24.24 -4.02 16.99
C GLU A 484 24.26 -5.07 15.87
N HIS A 485 24.38 -4.64 14.61
CA HIS A 485 24.42 -5.53 13.43
C HIS A 485 25.80 -5.59 12.75
N GLY A 486 26.79 -4.86 13.28
CA GLY A 486 28.19 -4.89 12.82
C GLY A 486 28.43 -4.37 11.40
N ILE A 487 27.47 -3.65 10.81
CA ILE A 487 27.54 -3.19 9.41
C ILE A 487 28.69 -2.20 9.22
N ARG A 488 29.63 -2.53 8.32
CA ARG A 488 30.85 -1.75 8.09
C ARG A 488 30.72 -0.69 7.00
N HIS A 489 29.70 -0.79 6.14
CA HIS A 489 29.49 0.12 5.01
C HIS A 489 28.04 0.62 4.97
N LEU A 490 27.87 1.94 5.04
CA LEU A 490 26.58 2.62 5.08
C LEU A 490 26.51 3.66 3.97
N LEU A 491 25.42 3.68 3.21
CA LEU A 491 25.13 4.68 2.19
C LEU A 491 23.87 5.46 2.60
N LEU A 492 24.04 6.72 3.02
CA LEU A 492 22.96 7.61 3.42
C LEU A 492 22.57 8.52 2.25
N VAL A 493 21.37 8.32 1.69
CA VAL A 493 20.90 9.10 0.54
C VAL A 493 19.90 10.16 0.98
N SER A 494 20.10 11.40 0.52
CA SER A 494 19.09 12.47 0.62
C SER A 494 19.37 13.59 -0.37
N ARG A 495 18.38 14.44 -0.63
CA ARG A 495 18.48 15.62 -1.50
C ARG A 495 19.60 16.62 -1.13
N ARG A 496 20.18 16.51 0.08
CA ARG A 496 21.31 17.35 0.53
C ARG A 496 22.65 16.60 0.59
N GLY A 497 22.66 15.27 0.48
CA GLY A 497 23.88 14.46 0.64
C GLY A 497 24.67 14.85 1.89
N ALA A 498 25.99 15.05 1.71
CA ALA A 498 26.90 15.47 2.79
C ALA A 498 26.59 16.86 3.38
N ALA A 499 25.79 17.71 2.71
CA ALA A 499 25.32 18.99 3.25
C ALA A 499 24.08 18.84 4.16
N ALA A 500 23.70 17.62 4.55
CA ALA A 500 22.69 17.39 5.57
C ALA A 500 23.23 17.79 6.97
N PRO A 501 22.45 18.53 7.80
CA PRO A 501 22.90 18.93 9.13
C PRO A 501 23.32 17.74 10.00
N GLY A 502 24.55 17.77 10.52
CA GLY A 502 25.13 16.69 11.32
C GLY A 502 25.75 15.53 10.54
N ALA A 503 25.79 15.58 9.20
CA ALA A 503 26.38 14.52 8.37
C ALA A 503 27.85 14.28 8.70
N GLU A 504 28.69 15.32 8.67
CA GLU A 504 30.13 15.26 8.97
C GLU A 504 30.41 14.63 10.35
N SER A 505 29.71 15.11 11.39
CA SER A 505 29.81 14.55 12.74
C SER A 505 29.42 13.07 12.81
N LEU A 506 28.40 12.64 12.07
CA LEU A 506 28.00 11.23 12.00
C LEU A 506 29.01 10.38 11.22
N VAL A 507 29.63 10.91 10.15
CA VAL A 507 30.71 10.21 9.43
C VAL A 507 31.90 9.97 10.36
N THR A 508 32.34 11.00 11.09
CA THR A 508 33.46 10.88 12.05
C THR A 508 33.14 9.89 13.17
N GLU A 509 31.97 9.99 13.82
CA GLU A 509 31.58 9.09 14.90
C GLU A 509 31.49 7.61 14.45
N LEU A 510 31.04 7.37 13.21
CA LEU A 510 31.00 6.02 12.63
C LEU A 510 32.39 5.53 12.22
N ALA A 511 33.24 6.41 11.69
CA ALA A 511 34.62 6.08 11.31
C ALA A 511 35.50 5.73 12.52
N GLU A 512 35.33 6.42 13.66
CA GLU A 512 35.97 6.05 14.95
C GLU A 512 35.55 4.65 15.42
N ARG A 513 34.33 4.22 15.09
CA ARG A 513 33.81 2.86 15.32
C ARG A 513 34.15 1.89 14.17
N GLY A 514 34.98 2.33 13.21
CA GLY A 514 35.45 1.56 12.06
C GLY A 514 34.42 1.33 10.95
N THR A 515 33.33 2.08 10.93
CA THR A 515 32.25 2.01 9.95
C THR A 515 32.36 3.14 8.94
N THR A 516 32.43 2.81 7.65
CA THR A 516 32.45 3.80 6.57
C THR A 516 31.03 4.24 6.24
N ALA A 517 30.70 5.50 6.52
CA ALA A 517 29.44 6.12 6.12
C ALA A 517 29.66 7.10 4.95
N THR A 518 29.02 6.83 3.82
CA THR A 518 29.04 7.67 2.62
C THR A 518 27.69 8.39 2.49
N PHE A 519 27.70 9.68 2.17
CA PHE A 519 26.47 10.45 1.95
C PHE A 519 26.36 10.84 0.48
N ALA A 520 25.28 10.41 -0.19
CA ALA A 520 25.01 10.77 -1.58
C ALA A 520 23.90 11.84 -1.67
N ALA A 521 24.15 12.87 -2.49
CA ALA A 521 23.16 13.86 -2.86
C ALA A 521 22.34 13.34 -4.04
N CYS A 522 21.09 12.95 -3.80
CA CYS A 522 20.15 12.46 -4.82
C CYS A 522 18.72 12.73 -4.35
N ASP A 523 17.84 13.12 -5.28
CA ASP A 523 16.41 12.98 -5.07
C ASP A 523 15.99 11.58 -5.53
N LEU A 524 15.11 10.93 -4.78
CA LEU A 524 14.75 9.53 -4.98
C LEU A 524 13.61 9.38 -6.01
N THR A 525 12.92 10.49 -6.28
CA THR A 525 11.97 10.63 -7.39
C THR A 525 12.69 10.69 -8.74
N ASP A 526 13.98 10.99 -8.75
CA ASP A 526 14.84 10.87 -9.93
C ASP A 526 15.43 9.45 -9.99
N ARG A 527 14.92 8.66 -10.95
CA ARG A 527 15.33 7.27 -11.17
C ARG A 527 16.76 7.15 -11.68
N GLU A 528 17.23 8.10 -12.49
CA GLU A 528 18.58 8.07 -13.07
C GLU A 528 19.63 8.49 -12.04
N ALA A 529 19.36 9.53 -11.25
CA ALA A 529 20.22 9.91 -10.12
C ALA A 529 20.34 8.78 -9.09
N LEU A 530 19.24 8.07 -8.78
CA LEU A 530 19.29 6.90 -7.90
C LEU A 530 20.07 5.74 -8.54
N ALA A 531 19.88 5.48 -9.84
CA ALA A 531 20.64 4.45 -10.55
C ALA A 531 22.16 4.75 -10.57
N ALA A 532 22.55 6.01 -10.81
CA ALA A 532 23.93 6.46 -10.75
C ALA A 532 24.53 6.32 -9.34
N VAL A 533 23.77 6.64 -8.29
CA VAL A 533 24.19 6.45 -6.89
C VAL A 533 24.37 4.97 -6.53
N LEU A 534 23.52 4.07 -7.07
CA LEU A 534 23.66 2.63 -6.88
C LEU A 534 24.84 2.05 -7.67
N ALA A 535 25.05 2.48 -8.92
CA ALA A 535 26.19 2.09 -9.75
C ALA A 535 27.54 2.58 -9.18
N GLY A 536 27.53 3.66 -8.38
CA GLY A 536 28.69 4.14 -7.63
C GLY A 536 29.06 3.32 -6.39
N VAL A 537 28.29 2.29 -6.02
CA VAL A 537 28.64 1.39 -4.90
C VAL A 537 29.70 0.39 -5.34
N PRO A 538 30.87 0.30 -4.67
CA PRO A 538 31.95 -0.59 -5.09
C PRO A 538 31.54 -2.07 -5.08
N ALA A 539 31.91 -2.80 -6.15
CA ALA A 539 31.47 -4.18 -6.39
C ALA A 539 32.03 -5.21 -5.39
N ASP A 540 33.05 -4.85 -4.60
CA ASP A 540 33.55 -5.64 -3.46
C ASP A 540 32.65 -5.56 -2.21
N ARG A 541 31.74 -4.57 -2.16
CA ARG A 541 30.81 -4.30 -1.04
C ARG A 541 29.40 -3.94 -1.54
N PRO A 542 28.76 -4.77 -2.38
CA PRO A 542 27.48 -4.45 -3.02
C PRO A 542 26.38 -4.13 -2.01
N VAL A 543 25.29 -3.49 -2.45
CA VAL A 543 24.15 -3.20 -1.57
C VAL A 543 23.49 -4.51 -1.14
N THR A 544 23.50 -4.81 0.16
CA THR A 544 22.91 -6.02 0.76
C THR A 544 21.75 -5.71 1.71
N GLY A 545 21.40 -4.44 1.90
CA GLY A 545 20.26 -4.04 2.71
C GLY A 545 19.74 -2.66 2.34
N VAL A 546 18.43 -2.46 2.45
CA VAL A 546 17.76 -1.17 2.21
C VAL A 546 16.86 -0.82 3.40
N VAL A 547 16.95 0.42 3.90
CA VAL A 547 16.02 1.01 4.87
C VAL A 547 15.51 2.35 4.34
N HIS A 548 14.30 2.35 3.80
CA HIS A 548 13.63 3.52 3.27
C HIS A 548 12.91 4.28 4.39
N THR A 549 13.49 5.40 4.84
CA THR A 549 12.90 6.32 5.84
C THR A 549 12.60 7.71 5.28
N ALA A 550 12.52 7.85 3.96
CA ALA A 550 12.19 9.12 3.32
C ALA A 550 10.68 9.43 3.46
N GLY A 551 10.35 10.72 3.40
CA GLY A 551 8.97 11.18 3.51
C GLY A 551 8.90 12.69 3.77
N ILE A 552 7.74 13.26 3.45
CA ILE A 552 7.36 14.64 3.72
C ILE A 552 6.01 14.60 4.45
N LEU A 553 5.77 15.57 5.33
CA LEU A 553 4.52 15.77 6.06
C LEU A 553 3.98 17.16 5.72
N GLU A 554 2.93 17.22 4.89
CA GLU A 554 2.12 18.41 4.66
C GLU A 554 0.67 18.06 5.02
N ASP A 555 0.34 18.15 6.31
CA ASP A 555 -1.02 17.85 6.81
C ASP A 555 -2.04 18.90 6.34
N GLY A 556 -3.24 18.45 5.96
CA GLY A 556 -4.34 19.28 5.48
C GLY A 556 -5.68 18.55 5.49
N VAL A 557 -6.76 19.26 5.80
CA VAL A 557 -8.11 18.71 5.68
C VAL A 557 -8.49 18.52 4.21
N LEU A 558 -9.25 17.47 3.90
CA LEU A 558 -9.49 17.00 2.53
C LEU A 558 -10.01 18.10 1.59
N GLY A 559 -10.93 18.95 2.06
CA GLY A 559 -11.46 20.10 1.30
C GLY A 559 -10.49 21.28 1.12
N SER A 560 -9.21 21.14 1.46
CA SER A 560 -8.15 22.15 1.29
C SER A 560 -6.84 21.56 0.73
N LEU A 561 -6.88 20.32 0.23
CA LEU A 561 -5.75 19.59 -0.32
C LEU A 561 -5.71 19.80 -1.84
N SER A 562 -4.67 20.45 -2.37
CA SER A 562 -4.40 20.52 -3.82
C SER A 562 -3.65 19.28 -4.30
N THR A 563 -3.70 19.03 -5.62
CA THR A 563 -2.88 18.04 -6.33
C THR A 563 -1.40 18.17 -5.95
N ASP A 564 -0.81 19.34 -6.09
CA ASP A 564 0.61 19.57 -5.78
C ASP A 564 0.98 19.34 -4.31
N ARG A 565 0.03 19.36 -3.36
CA ARG A 565 0.23 18.97 -1.94
C ARG A 565 0.01 17.47 -1.68
N LEU A 566 -0.75 16.79 -2.54
CA LEU A 566 -0.84 15.33 -2.58
C LEU A 566 0.47 14.77 -3.15
N ASP A 567 0.86 15.22 -4.33
CA ASP A 567 1.99 14.70 -5.10
C ASP A 567 3.32 14.88 -4.35
N ARG A 568 3.55 16.04 -3.74
CA ARG A 568 4.73 16.29 -2.88
C ARG A 568 4.87 15.34 -1.68
N VAL A 569 3.76 14.77 -1.20
CA VAL A 569 3.75 13.82 -0.07
C VAL A 569 3.75 12.36 -0.55
N LEU A 570 3.19 12.08 -1.73
CA LEU A 570 3.27 10.78 -2.39
C LEU A 570 4.67 10.49 -2.92
N ALA A 571 5.24 11.37 -3.74
CA ALA A 571 6.49 11.14 -4.48
C ALA A 571 7.67 10.55 -3.64
N PRO A 572 8.01 11.06 -2.44
CA PRO A 572 9.08 10.50 -1.61
C PRO A 572 8.73 9.16 -0.92
N LYS A 573 7.53 8.61 -1.12
CA LYS A 573 7.03 7.33 -0.61
C LYS A 573 6.54 6.37 -1.70
N THR A 574 6.09 6.87 -2.84
CA THR A 574 5.60 6.12 -3.98
C THR A 574 6.75 5.88 -4.95
N ASP A 575 7.10 6.90 -5.74
CA ASP A 575 8.09 6.88 -6.82
C ASP A 575 9.45 6.47 -6.27
N ALA A 576 9.88 7.10 -5.17
CA ALA A 576 11.11 6.76 -4.47
C ALA A 576 11.19 5.29 -4.06
N ALA A 577 10.08 4.69 -3.61
CA ALA A 577 10.04 3.29 -3.20
C ALA A 577 9.93 2.34 -4.40
N TRP A 578 9.28 2.78 -5.50
CA TRP A 578 9.22 2.05 -6.76
C TRP A 578 10.59 1.99 -7.45
N HIS A 579 11.31 3.11 -7.58
CA HIS A 579 12.67 3.14 -8.11
C HIS A 579 13.63 2.29 -7.26
N LEU A 580 13.51 2.35 -5.92
CA LEU A 580 14.23 1.43 -5.04
C LEU A 580 13.83 -0.04 -5.26
N HIS A 581 12.56 -0.35 -5.54
CA HIS A 581 12.13 -1.71 -5.84
C HIS A 581 12.78 -2.23 -7.14
N GLU A 582 12.68 -1.47 -8.23
CA GLU A 582 13.24 -1.84 -9.54
C GLU A 582 14.76 -1.97 -9.50
N LEU A 583 15.45 -0.90 -9.11
CA LEU A 583 16.92 -0.80 -9.18
C LEU A 583 17.63 -1.71 -8.15
N THR A 584 16.87 -2.31 -7.22
CA THR A 584 17.38 -3.35 -6.29
C THR A 584 16.71 -4.71 -6.48
N ARG A 585 15.99 -4.94 -7.60
CA ARG A 585 15.26 -6.20 -7.85
C ARG A 585 16.19 -7.40 -8.01
N GLU A 586 17.34 -7.20 -8.64
CA GLU A 586 18.33 -8.23 -8.97
C GLU A 586 19.48 -8.31 -7.94
N LEU A 587 19.49 -7.44 -6.93
CA LEU A 587 20.51 -7.42 -5.88
C LEU A 587 20.17 -8.44 -4.78
N ASP A 588 21.19 -9.17 -4.31
CA ASP A 588 21.06 -10.22 -3.27
C ASP A 588 20.89 -9.60 -1.85
N LEU A 589 19.78 -8.88 -1.66
CA LEU A 589 19.47 -8.23 -0.39
C LEU A 589 19.20 -9.25 0.73
N SER A 590 19.72 -8.96 1.92
CA SER A 590 19.32 -9.61 3.18
C SER A 590 17.99 -9.05 3.71
N PHE A 591 17.73 -7.75 3.51
CA PHE A 591 16.48 -7.08 3.86
C PHE A 591 16.17 -5.85 3.00
N PHE A 592 14.89 -5.54 2.86
CA PHE A 592 14.37 -4.29 2.29
C PHE A 592 13.27 -3.80 3.23
N VAL A 593 13.49 -2.71 3.95
CA VAL A 593 12.56 -2.18 4.96
C VAL A 593 12.02 -0.83 4.49
N VAL A 594 10.72 -0.62 4.63
CA VAL A 594 10.08 0.69 4.42
C VAL A 594 9.43 1.18 5.72
N PHE A 595 9.58 2.47 6.02
CA PHE A 595 8.97 3.10 7.18
C PHE A 595 7.61 3.72 6.78
N SER A 596 6.57 2.95 7.07
CA SER A 596 5.16 3.32 6.93
C SER A 596 4.66 3.98 8.23
N SER A 597 3.36 4.27 8.33
CA SER A 597 2.75 4.82 9.53
C SER A 597 1.35 4.26 9.80
N LEU A 598 1.01 4.12 11.08
CA LEU A 598 -0.34 3.77 11.53
C LEU A 598 -1.41 4.75 11.03
N ALA A 599 -1.04 5.98 10.64
CA ALA A 599 -1.95 6.92 9.97
C ALA A 599 -2.63 6.31 8.73
N GLY A 600 -1.90 5.49 7.96
CA GLY A 600 -2.42 4.76 6.80
C GLY A 600 -3.38 3.62 7.14
N TRP A 601 -3.45 3.19 8.40
CA TRP A 601 -4.37 2.13 8.87
C TRP A 601 -5.57 2.70 9.62
N LEU A 602 -5.40 3.86 10.26
CA LEU A 602 -6.37 4.47 11.16
C LEU A 602 -7.15 5.62 10.53
N GLY A 603 -6.68 6.17 9.40
CA GLY A 603 -7.33 7.30 8.73
C GLY A 603 -7.27 8.59 9.56
N SER A 604 -6.06 9.01 9.96
CA SER A 604 -5.86 10.25 10.72
C SER A 604 -6.52 11.45 10.02
N GLY A 605 -7.48 12.09 10.69
CA GLY A 605 -8.15 13.28 10.16
C GLY A 605 -7.16 14.40 9.90
N GLY A 606 -7.08 14.87 8.66
CA GLY A 606 -6.11 15.87 8.22
C GLY A 606 -4.80 15.33 7.63
N GLN A 607 -4.65 14.01 7.45
CA GLN A 607 -3.42 13.41 6.90
C GLN A 607 -3.68 12.52 5.67
N ALA A 608 -4.63 12.89 4.80
CA ALA A 608 -5.11 12.02 3.72
C ALA A 608 -4.03 11.64 2.68
N ASN A 609 -3.25 12.63 2.24
CA ASN A 609 -2.08 12.46 1.38
C ASN A 609 -1.01 11.56 2.01
N TYR A 610 -0.68 11.80 3.29
CA TYR A 610 0.30 11.00 4.02
C TYR A 610 -0.19 9.56 4.27
N ALA A 611 -1.47 9.36 4.55
CA ALA A 611 -2.08 8.04 4.68
C ALA A 611 -1.98 7.23 3.37
N ALA A 612 -2.26 7.86 2.22
CA ALA A 612 -2.18 7.22 0.91
C ALA A 612 -0.75 6.73 0.58
N GLY A 613 0.28 7.56 0.74
CA GLY A 613 1.67 7.15 0.49
C GLY A 613 2.15 6.03 1.41
N ASN A 614 1.69 5.99 2.67
CA ASN A 614 1.98 4.87 3.58
C ASN A 614 1.22 3.58 3.22
N ALA A 615 0.00 3.68 2.67
CA ALA A 615 -0.74 2.53 2.16
C ALA A 615 -0.08 1.92 0.92
N PHE A 616 0.51 2.75 0.02
CA PHE A 616 1.32 2.27 -1.11
C PHE A 616 2.54 1.49 -0.63
N LEU A 617 3.31 2.00 0.34
CA LEU A 617 4.46 1.30 0.93
C LEU A 617 4.08 -0.08 1.49
N ASP A 618 2.94 -0.18 2.17
CA ASP A 618 2.40 -1.45 2.68
C ASP A 618 1.98 -2.42 1.57
N ALA A 619 1.53 -1.92 0.41
CA ALA A 619 1.18 -2.74 -0.75
C ALA A 619 2.43 -3.22 -1.50
N LEU A 620 3.38 -2.33 -1.78
CA LEU A 620 4.66 -2.62 -2.44
C LEU A 620 5.45 -3.72 -1.73
N VAL A 621 5.43 -3.74 -0.40
CA VAL A 621 6.06 -4.79 0.40
C VAL A 621 5.41 -6.16 0.22
N ARG A 622 4.07 -6.22 0.05
CA ARG A 622 3.37 -7.47 -0.25
C ARG A 622 3.75 -7.97 -1.65
N HIS A 623 3.67 -7.08 -2.63
CA HIS A 623 4.06 -7.35 -4.02
C HIS A 623 5.51 -7.85 -4.15
N ARG A 624 6.47 -7.19 -3.49
CA ARG A 624 7.88 -7.63 -3.46
C ARG A 624 8.05 -9.00 -2.80
N ARG A 625 7.30 -9.31 -1.73
CA ARG A 625 7.30 -10.64 -1.09
C ARG A 625 6.65 -11.73 -1.94
N GLU A 626 5.67 -11.40 -2.77
CA GLU A 626 5.03 -12.33 -3.70
C GLU A 626 5.98 -12.71 -4.85
N GLN A 627 6.84 -11.79 -5.29
CA GLN A 627 8.01 -12.11 -6.14
C GLN A 627 9.12 -12.92 -5.41
N GLY A 628 8.90 -13.34 -4.15
CA GLY A 628 9.87 -14.06 -3.33
C GLY A 628 10.99 -13.22 -2.71
N LEU A 629 11.12 -11.95 -3.13
CA LEU A 629 12.15 -11.03 -2.67
C LEU A 629 11.92 -10.60 -1.20
N PRO A 630 12.98 -10.27 -0.44
CA PRO A 630 12.84 -9.78 0.93
C PRO A 630 12.16 -8.40 0.93
N ALA A 631 11.18 -8.21 1.83
CA ALA A 631 10.60 -6.91 2.13
C ALA A 631 9.93 -6.88 3.52
N ALA A 632 9.87 -5.72 4.18
CA ALA A 632 9.07 -5.49 5.39
C ALA A 632 8.59 -4.04 5.49
N SER A 633 7.31 -3.83 5.80
CA SER A 633 6.76 -2.52 6.14
C SER A 633 6.57 -2.42 7.64
N MET A 634 7.14 -1.36 8.21
CA MET A 634 7.02 -1.02 9.62
C MET A 634 6.13 0.22 9.72
N ALA A 635 4.85 0.01 10.02
CA ALA A 635 3.86 1.07 10.20
C ALA A 635 3.96 1.65 11.62
N TRP A 636 4.71 2.74 11.75
CA TRP A 636 5.03 3.34 13.06
C TRP A 636 3.92 4.27 13.59
N GLY A 637 3.73 4.23 14.91
CA GLY A 637 3.20 5.36 15.68
C GLY A 637 4.23 6.49 15.82
N ALA A 638 3.90 7.52 16.60
CA ALA A 638 4.79 8.67 16.82
C ALA A 638 6.11 8.30 17.51
N TRP A 639 7.15 9.12 17.31
CA TRP A 639 8.45 9.01 17.97
C TRP A 639 8.76 10.33 18.71
N THR A 640 9.47 10.26 19.83
CA THR A 640 10.07 11.43 20.50
C THR A 640 11.45 11.69 19.91
N THR A 641 11.51 12.47 18.83
CA THR A 641 12.78 12.95 18.27
C THR A 641 13.30 14.14 19.07
N GLU A 642 14.30 13.89 19.92
CA GLU A 642 14.99 14.95 20.69
C GLU A 642 15.57 16.05 19.79
N VAL A 643 15.89 15.71 18.54
CA VAL A 643 16.24 16.66 17.47
C VAL A 643 15.17 16.60 16.36
N GLY A 644 14.27 17.58 16.37
CA GLY A 644 13.21 17.75 15.37
C GLY A 644 11.79 17.67 15.96
N LEU A 645 11.02 18.74 15.76
CA LEU A 645 9.60 18.94 16.15
C LEU A 645 9.24 18.87 17.65
N VAL A 646 9.95 18.10 18.48
CA VAL A 646 9.63 17.90 19.91
C VAL A 646 10.43 18.84 20.83
N GLY A 647 11.60 19.32 20.40
CA GLY A 647 12.55 20.10 21.20
C GLY A 647 12.11 21.49 21.68
N THR A 648 10.89 21.92 21.37
CA THR A 648 10.28 23.20 21.82
C THR A 648 9.08 23.00 22.76
N LEU A 649 8.76 21.75 23.14
CA LEU A 649 7.59 21.43 23.96
C LEU A 649 7.84 21.60 25.47
N SER A 650 6.80 21.99 26.20
CA SER A 650 6.88 22.12 27.66
C SER A 650 6.88 20.76 28.37
N LEU A 651 7.34 20.71 29.63
CA LEU A 651 7.21 19.49 30.45
C LEU A 651 5.74 19.06 30.65
N SER A 652 4.79 20.01 30.53
CA SER A 652 3.35 19.76 30.48
C SER A 652 2.94 18.99 29.22
N ASP A 653 3.46 19.40 28.05
CA ASP A 653 3.15 18.77 26.76
C ASP A 653 3.70 17.36 26.66
N VAL A 654 4.94 17.13 27.12
CA VAL A 654 5.52 15.78 27.18
C VAL A 654 4.61 14.87 28.03
N ARG A 655 4.21 15.33 29.23
CA ARG A 655 3.30 14.59 30.12
C ARG A 655 1.89 14.40 29.53
N ARG A 656 1.40 15.33 28.70
CA ARG A 656 0.13 15.22 27.96
C ARG A 656 0.21 14.16 26.87
N ILE A 657 1.28 14.18 26.08
CA ILE A 657 1.56 13.25 24.99
C ILE A 657 1.79 11.82 25.52
N GLU A 658 2.53 11.65 26.62
CA GLU A 658 2.73 10.34 27.28
C GLU A 658 1.44 9.71 27.81
N ARG A 659 0.46 10.52 28.20
CA ARG A 659 -0.85 10.06 28.71
C ARG A 659 -1.85 9.74 27.59
N SER A 660 -1.54 10.05 26.34
CA SER A 660 -2.39 9.77 25.19
C SER A 660 -2.69 8.27 25.03
N ALA A 661 -3.67 7.93 24.19
CA ALA A 661 -4.03 6.55 23.86
C ALA A 661 -2.91 5.79 23.13
N LEU A 662 -2.09 6.52 22.34
CA LEU A 662 -0.98 5.99 21.55
C LEU A 662 0.31 6.80 21.85
N PRO A 663 0.97 6.58 23.01
CA PRO A 663 2.17 7.33 23.37
C PRO A 663 3.32 7.13 22.36
N PRO A 664 4.17 8.14 22.14
CA PRO A 664 5.30 8.03 21.21
C PRO A 664 6.42 7.13 21.74
N PHE A 665 7.21 6.55 20.85
CA PHE A 665 8.42 5.79 21.19
C PHE A 665 9.61 6.71 21.47
N SER A 666 10.44 6.37 22.46
CA SER A 666 11.81 6.90 22.46
C SER A 666 12.64 6.24 21.35
N VAL A 667 13.71 6.88 20.89
CA VAL A 667 14.55 6.36 19.80
C VAL A 667 15.04 4.94 20.10
N ALA A 668 15.51 4.68 21.33
CA ALA A 668 15.93 3.35 21.76
C ALA A 668 14.79 2.31 21.75
N GLN A 669 13.56 2.69 22.11
CA GLN A 669 12.39 1.80 22.03
C GLN A 669 12.03 1.47 20.58
N GLY A 670 12.13 2.45 19.68
CA GLY A 670 11.91 2.27 18.25
C GLY A 670 12.94 1.35 17.61
N LEU A 671 14.23 1.57 17.88
CA LEU A 671 15.32 0.72 17.40
C LEU A 671 15.20 -0.74 17.90
N ALA A 672 14.93 -0.94 19.21
CA ALA A 672 14.68 -2.27 19.76
C ALA A 672 13.43 -2.97 19.19
N LEU A 673 12.46 -2.21 18.64
CA LEU A 673 11.33 -2.75 17.89
C LEU A 673 11.68 -3.04 16.42
N PHE A 674 12.55 -2.25 15.79
CA PHE A 674 13.08 -2.51 14.45
C PHE A 674 13.81 -3.86 14.41
N ASP A 675 14.64 -4.19 15.40
CA ASP A 675 15.30 -5.51 15.49
C ASP A 675 14.33 -6.69 15.68
N ARG A 676 13.19 -6.44 16.33
CA ARG A 676 12.13 -7.44 16.54
C ARG A 676 11.25 -7.56 15.29
N ALA A 677 11.13 -6.49 14.51
CA ALA A 677 10.41 -6.44 13.25
C ALA A 677 11.20 -7.10 12.10
N LEU A 678 12.52 -6.85 12.00
CA LEU A 678 13.44 -7.60 11.11
C LEU A 678 13.39 -9.11 11.38
N ARG A 679 13.31 -9.50 12.66
CA ARG A 679 13.15 -10.91 13.07
C ARG A 679 11.72 -11.44 12.95
N SER A 680 10.79 -10.70 12.35
CA SER A 680 9.43 -11.17 12.09
C SER A 680 9.32 -11.92 10.75
N SER A 681 8.37 -12.84 10.68
CA SER A 681 7.92 -13.52 9.47
C SER A 681 6.65 -12.91 8.87
N ARG A 682 6.23 -11.74 9.37
CA ARG A 682 5.10 -10.96 8.85
C ARG A 682 5.62 -9.86 7.92
N PRO A 683 5.02 -9.66 6.72
CA PRO A 683 5.49 -8.65 5.78
C PRO A 683 5.14 -7.23 6.22
N VAL A 684 4.04 -7.03 6.94
CA VAL A 684 3.52 -5.72 7.33
C VAL A 684 3.25 -5.73 8.84
N LEU A 685 3.76 -4.73 9.56
CA LEU A 685 3.82 -4.69 11.02
C LEU A 685 3.39 -3.34 11.57
N GLY A 686 2.34 -3.32 12.39
CA GLY A 686 1.89 -2.14 13.12
C GLY A 686 2.64 -2.02 14.44
N LEU A 687 3.39 -0.93 14.62
CA LEU A 687 4.26 -0.70 15.77
C LEU A 687 3.70 0.48 16.58
N ALA A 688 3.03 0.18 17.69
CA ALA A 688 2.37 1.14 18.57
C ALA A 688 2.71 0.89 20.06
N ARG A 689 2.83 1.95 20.87
CA ARG A 689 2.62 1.85 22.32
C ARG A 689 1.12 2.00 22.56
N LEU A 690 0.52 1.12 23.37
CA LEU A 690 -0.91 1.17 23.69
C LEU A 690 -1.10 1.56 25.16
N ASN A 691 -1.66 2.74 25.42
CA ASN A 691 -2.13 3.09 26.76
C ASN A 691 -3.54 2.53 26.93
N VAL A 692 -3.64 1.25 27.31
CA VAL A 692 -4.91 0.52 27.47
C VAL A 692 -5.86 1.23 28.45
N ARG A 693 -5.34 1.94 29.46
CA ARG A 693 -6.16 2.73 30.40
C ARG A 693 -6.80 3.95 29.72
N ALA A 694 -6.03 4.70 28.93
CA ALA A 694 -6.55 5.84 28.17
C ALA A 694 -7.46 5.42 26.99
N LEU A 695 -7.19 4.29 26.36
CA LEU A 695 -8.07 3.69 25.34
C LEU A 695 -9.44 3.34 25.94
N ARG A 696 -9.48 2.70 27.12
CA ARG A 696 -10.72 2.33 27.82
C ARG A 696 -11.60 3.51 28.24
N THR A 697 -11.03 4.71 28.38
CA THR A 697 -11.79 5.93 28.70
C THR A 697 -12.33 6.66 27.48
N ARG A 698 -12.01 6.23 26.24
CA ARG A 698 -12.56 6.82 25.01
C ARG A 698 -13.87 6.15 24.61
N GLN A 699 -14.92 6.95 24.37
CA GLN A 699 -16.20 6.45 23.86
C GLN A 699 -16.26 6.37 22.32
N ASP A 700 -15.23 6.90 21.63
CA ASP A 700 -15.17 7.12 20.18
C ASP A 700 -14.09 6.25 19.48
N LEU A 701 -13.75 5.08 20.05
CA LEU A 701 -12.72 4.20 19.48
C LEU A 701 -13.05 3.74 18.05
N PRO A 702 -12.14 3.94 17.06
CA PRO A 702 -12.24 3.34 15.74
C PRO A 702 -12.39 1.81 15.80
N ALA A 703 -13.01 1.22 14.77
CA ALA A 703 -13.42 -0.18 14.79
C ALA A 703 -12.31 -1.18 15.18
N LEU A 704 -11.09 -0.93 14.69
CA LEU A 704 -9.89 -1.74 14.95
C LEU A 704 -9.47 -1.78 16.44
N TRP A 705 -9.85 -0.79 17.26
CA TRP A 705 -9.44 -0.67 18.66
C TRP A 705 -10.46 -1.22 19.67
N ARG A 706 -11.70 -1.51 19.24
CA ARG A 706 -12.77 -1.96 20.16
C ARG A 706 -12.44 -3.26 20.91
N SER A 707 -11.68 -4.14 20.27
CA SER A 707 -11.17 -5.40 20.86
C SER A 707 -10.26 -5.19 22.08
N PHE A 708 -9.53 -4.07 22.14
CA PHE A 708 -8.63 -3.73 23.24
C PHE A 708 -9.32 -2.94 24.37
N GLY A 709 -10.39 -2.20 24.06
CA GLY A 709 -11.24 -1.55 25.06
C GLY A 709 -11.90 -2.57 26.00
N GLY A 710 -12.29 -3.73 25.46
CA GLY A 710 -13.11 -4.72 26.14
C GLY A 710 -14.59 -4.35 26.07
N ALA A 711 -15.45 -5.38 26.00
CA ALA A 711 -16.89 -5.17 25.95
C ALA A 711 -17.42 -4.75 27.33
N VAL A 712 -17.48 -3.45 27.58
CA VAL A 712 -18.34 -2.90 28.64
C VAL A 712 -19.79 -3.14 28.19
N PRO A 713 -20.59 -3.93 28.91
CA PRO A 713 -22.00 -4.09 28.56
C PRO A 713 -22.67 -2.72 28.67
N ARG A 714 -23.43 -2.32 27.65
CA ARG A 714 -24.36 -1.19 27.78
C ARG A 714 -25.43 -1.61 28.77
N ARG A 715 -25.20 -1.35 30.07
CA ARG A 715 -26.30 -1.21 31.03
C ARG A 715 -27.16 -0.07 30.50
N ALA A 716 -28.34 -0.41 29.98
CA ALA A 716 -29.43 0.54 29.92
C ALA A 716 -29.64 1.02 31.36
N ALA A 717 -29.37 2.30 31.60
CA ALA A 717 -29.57 2.91 32.90
C ALA A 717 -31.07 3.21 33.08
N ASP A 718 -31.85 2.15 33.22
CA ASP A 718 -33.22 2.23 33.70
C ASP A 718 -33.16 2.66 35.17
N ASN A 719 -33.30 3.97 35.39
CA ASN A 719 -33.13 4.60 36.69
C ASN A 719 -34.34 5.50 36.94
N THR A 720 -35.43 4.88 37.38
CA THR A 720 -36.67 5.56 37.73
C THR A 720 -36.45 6.56 38.85
N ARG A 721 -36.75 7.84 38.57
CA ARG A 721 -37.14 8.90 39.51
C ARG A 721 -36.65 8.78 40.95
N ASP A 722 -35.68 9.59 41.31
CA ASP A 722 -35.79 10.36 42.56
C ASP A 722 -35.32 11.82 42.34
N GLY A 723 -35.84 12.74 43.14
CA GLY A 723 -35.96 14.15 42.73
C GLY A 723 -34.85 15.10 43.20
N ARG A 724 -33.84 15.34 42.34
CA ARG A 724 -33.09 16.62 42.18
C ARG A 724 -32.21 16.57 40.91
N GLY A 725 -31.94 17.73 40.32
CA GLY A 725 -31.46 17.86 38.93
C GLY A 725 -30.20 17.08 38.56
N GLY A 726 -30.20 16.49 37.35
CA GLY A 726 -29.06 15.81 36.74
C GLY A 726 -28.97 16.10 35.24
N PRO A 727 -27.81 15.90 34.59
CA PRO A 727 -27.53 16.38 33.23
C PRO A 727 -28.25 15.53 32.16
N GLY A 728 -29.53 15.85 31.91
CA GLY A 728 -30.35 15.21 30.89
C GLY A 728 -31.47 16.06 30.29
N GLN A 729 -31.77 17.24 30.84
CA GLN A 729 -32.69 18.21 30.21
C GLN A 729 -32.01 18.85 29.00
N ARG A 730 -32.76 19.03 27.91
CA ARG A 730 -32.25 19.70 26.71
C ARG A 730 -32.14 21.21 26.99
N PRO A 731 -31.06 21.91 26.59
CA PRO A 731 -30.91 23.34 26.85
C PRO A 731 -32.07 24.22 26.36
N ALA A 732 -32.79 23.78 25.32
CA ALA A 732 -33.99 24.45 24.80
C ALA A 732 -35.20 24.46 25.78
N GLU A 733 -35.26 23.54 26.75
CA GLU A 733 -36.36 23.37 27.71
C GLU A 733 -36.14 24.12 29.03
N LEU A 734 -34.95 24.70 29.24
CA LEU A 734 -34.58 25.48 30.43
C LEU A 734 -34.95 26.97 30.28
N THR A 735 -35.16 27.68 31.38
CA THR A 735 -35.25 29.16 31.35
C THR A 735 -33.93 29.79 30.88
N ALA A 736 -33.95 31.07 30.49
CA ALA A 736 -32.76 31.74 29.97
C ALA A 736 -31.58 31.72 30.96
N GLU A 737 -31.84 31.97 32.25
CA GLU A 737 -30.82 32.01 33.30
C GLU A 737 -30.26 30.61 33.61
N GLU A 738 -31.12 29.60 33.74
CA GLU A 738 -30.69 28.20 33.93
C GLU A 738 -29.88 27.68 32.74
N ARG A 739 -30.27 28.08 31.52
CA ARG A 739 -29.62 27.72 30.26
C ARG A 739 -28.23 28.31 30.15
N GLU A 740 -28.05 29.59 30.48
CA GLU A 740 -26.73 30.22 30.50
C GLU A 740 -25.81 29.58 31.57
N GLN A 741 -26.34 29.25 32.76
CA GLN A 741 -25.58 28.54 33.79
C GLN A 741 -25.12 27.14 33.33
N VAL A 742 -26.04 26.32 32.79
CA VAL A 742 -25.72 24.97 32.30
C VAL A 742 -24.72 25.01 31.14
N LEU A 743 -24.84 25.96 30.22
CA LEU A 743 -23.89 26.11 29.11
C LEU A 743 -22.55 26.69 29.57
N THR A 744 -22.51 27.52 30.61
CA THR A 744 -21.26 28.03 31.20
C THR A 744 -20.44 26.89 31.78
N GLU A 745 -21.07 25.99 32.56
CA GLU A 745 -20.33 24.85 33.11
C GLU A 745 -19.96 23.81 32.02
N LEU A 746 -20.82 23.62 30.99
CA LEU A 746 -20.50 22.79 29.83
C LEU A 746 -19.27 23.30 29.05
N VAL A 747 -19.14 24.62 28.88
CA VAL A 747 -17.98 25.25 28.23
C VAL A 747 -16.75 25.19 29.14
N ARG A 748 -16.88 25.40 30.47
CA ARG A 748 -15.79 25.18 31.44
C ARG A 748 -15.26 23.76 31.41
N GLU A 749 -16.13 22.74 31.50
CA GLU A 749 -15.73 21.34 31.38
C GLU A 749 -15.03 21.04 30.05
N SER A 750 -15.55 21.58 28.95
CA SER A 750 -14.99 21.35 27.62
C SER A 750 -13.62 22.01 27.47
N ALA A 751 -13.44 23.21 28.02
CA ALA A 751 -12.15 23.90 28.06
C ALA A 751 -11.16 23.18 28.98
N ALA A 752 -11.59 22.74 30.16
CA ALA A 752 -10.79 21.92 31.08
C ALA A 752 -10.33 20.61 30.42
N ALA A 753 -11.21 19.92 29.69
CA ALA A 753 -10.88 18.69 28.99
C ALA A 753 -9.83 18.88 27.89
N VAL A 754 -9.86 20.00 27.16
CA VAL A 754 -8.87 20.34 26.12
C VAL A 754 -7.52 20.75 26.73
N LEU A 755 -7.55 21.57 27.79
CA LEU A 755 -6.34 22.00 28.51
C LEU A 755 -5.76 20.92 29.46
N GLY A 756 -6.47 19.81 29.69
CA GLY A 756 -6.03 18.69 30.53
C GLY A 756 -6.24 18.89 32.04
N HIS A 757 -7.09 19.83 32.45
CA HIS A 757 -7.49 20.04 33.84
C HIS A 757 -8.48 18.98 34.33
N GLY A 758 -8.49 18.74 35.65
CA GLY A 758 -9.33 17.70 36.26
C GLY A 758 -10.81 18.08 36.44
N SER A 759 -11.16 19.36 36.34
CA SER A 759 -12.54 19.86 36.45
C SER A 759 -12.68 21.26 35.84
N GLY A 760 -13.91 21.64 35.45
CA GLY A 760 -14.25 22.97 34.96
C GLY A 760 -13.98 24.10 35.96
N VAL A 761 -14.01 23.79 37.27
CA VAL A 761 -13.76 24.74 38.38
C VAL A 761 -12.35 25.36 38.35
N GLN A 762 -11.38 24.74 37.66
CA GLN A 762 -10.04 25.31 37.47
C GLN A 762 -9.98 26.35 36.33
N ILE A 763 -11.08 26.54 35.59
CA ILE A 763 -11.18 27.49 34.47
C ILE A 763 -11.94 28.74 34.93
N ASP A 764 -11.20 29.83 35.09
CA ASP A 764 -11.76 31.18 35.19
C ASP A 764 -12.59 31.44 33.91
N ALA A 765 -13.84 31.88 34.09
CA ALA A 765 -14.78 31.99 32.98
C ALA A 765 -14.70 33.33 32.24
N ASP A 766 -14.20 34.36 32.90
CA ASP A 766 -14.12 35.73 32.36
C ASP A 766 -12.71 36.06 31.84
N ARG A 767 -11.72 35.22 32.14
CA ARG A 767 -10.37 35.32 31.58
C ARG A 767 -10.33 34.92 30.09
N PRO A 768 -9.55 35.61 29.23
CA PRO A 768 -9.42 35.25 27.82
C PRO A 768 -8.82 33.85 27.61
N PHE A 769 -9.38 33.07 26.69
CA PHE A 769 -8.90 31.72 26.34
C PHE A 769 -7.41 31.69 26.00
N ARG A 770 -6.89 32.71 25.30
CA ARG A 770 -5.45 32.82 24.97
C ARG A 770 -4.56 32.85 26.23
N GLU A 771 -5.01 33.52 27.29
CA GLU A 771 -4.27 33.58 28.57
C GLU A 771 -4.43 32.29 29.40
N LEU A 772 -5.48 31.51 29.15
CA LEU A 772 -5.69 30.17 29.69
C LEU A 772 -4.89 29.09 28.92
N GLY A 773 -4.11 29.47 27.91
CA GLY A 773 -3.26 28.57 27.14
C GLY A 773 -3.87 28.05 25.83
N PHE A 774 -4.94 28.67 25.32
CA PHE A 774 -5.48 28.31 23.99
C PHE A 774 -4.65 28.88 22.84
N ASP A 775 -4.34 28.00 21.88
CA ASP A 775 -3.71 28.30 20.60
C ASP A 775 -4.68 28.02 19.44
N SER A 776 -4.19 28.08 18.19
CA SER A 776 -5.01 27.83 17.00
C SER A 776 -5.50 26.38 16.86
N LEU A 777 -4.84 25.40 17.48
CA LEU A 777 -5.19 23.98 17.41
C LEU A 777 -6.19 23.61 18.53
N THR A 778 -5.90 23.98 19.78
CA THR A 778 -6.79 23.71 20.92
C THR A 778 -8.12 24.45 20.80
N SER A 779 -8.15 25.61 20.15
CA SER A 779 -9.39 26.32 19.79
C SER A 779 -10.29 25.48 18.86
N VAL A 780 -9.70 24.75 17.90
CA VAL A 780 -10.43 23.86 16.99
C VAL A 780 -10.90 22.60 17.71
N GLU A 781 -10.09 22.06 18.64
CA GLU A 781 -10.50 20.94 19.49
C GLU A 781 -11.70 21.30 20.39
N LEU A 782 -11.68 22.47 21.05
CA LEU A 782 -12.79 22.96 21.87
C LEU A 782 -14.07 23.14 21.03
N ARG A 783 -13.98 23.78 19.86
CA ARG A 783 -15.11 23.91 18.92
C ARG A 783 -15.68 22.54 18.53
N ASN A 784 -14.81 21.57 18.23
CA ASN A 784 -15.24 20.22 17.85
C ASN A 784 -15.93 19.50 19.02
N LEU A 785 -15.39 19.61 20.24
CA LEU A 785 -15.97 19.03 21.45
C LEU A 785 -17.33 19.65 21.80
N LEU A 786 -17.44 20.98 21.74
CA LEU A 786 -18.71 21.70 21.95
C LEU A 786 -19.76 21.33 20.91
N ARG A 787 -19.42 21.31 19.61
CA ARG A 787 -20.32 20.83 18.56
C ARG A 787 -20.82 19.40 18.82
N THR A 788 -19.94 18.53 19.33
CA THR A 788 -20.28 17.12 19.64
C THR A 788 -21.19 17.01 20.87
N ARG A 789 -21.00 17.85 21.89
CA ARG A 789 -21.80 17.87 23.13
C ARG A 789 -23.13 18.61 23.00
N THR A 790 -23.24 19.60 22.11
CA THR A 790 -24.42 20.49 21.99
C THR A 790 -25.23 20.28 20.71
N GLY A 791 -24.63 19.73 19.64
CA GLY A 791 -25.23 19.70 18.31
C GLY A 791 -25.18 21.04 17.55
N ALA A 792 -24.67 22.12 18.16
CA ALA A 792 -24.66 23.45 17.56
C ALA A 792 -23.67 23.56 16.37
N VAL A 793 -24.07 24.27 15.31
CA VAL A 793 -23.20 24.62 14.19
C VAL A 793 -22.35 25.82 14.60
N LEU A 794 -21.03 25.62 14.70
CA LEU A 794 -20.08 26.63 15.21
C LEU A 794 -19.01 26.95 14.15
N ALA A 795 -18.77 28.25 13.94
CA ALA A 795 -17.72 28.75 13.05
C ALA A 795 -16.31 28.37 13.53
N ALA A 796 -15.33 28.39 12.64
CA ALA A 796 -13.92 28.16 12.99
C ALA A 796 -13.34 29.26 13.90
N SER A 797 -13.87 30.47 13.79
CA SER A 797 -13.46 31.67 14.54
C SER A 797 -14.06 31.76 15.95
N VAL A 798 -14.99 30.88 16.34
CA VAL A 798 -15.87 31.08 17.51
C VAL A 798 -15.15 31.31 18.85
N VAL A 799 -13.95 30.73 19.04
CA VAL A 799 -13.12 30.91 20.25
C VAL A 799 -12.37 32.25 20.26
N PHE A 800 -12.24 32.91 19.10
CA PHE A 800 -11.71 34.27 18.97
C PHE A 800 -12.84 35.32 19.01
N ASP A 801 -13.98 35.02 18.38
CA ASP A 801 -15.17 35.88 18.37
C ASP A 801 -15.79 36.02 19.77
N TYR A 802 -15.77 34.92 20.54
CA TYR A 802 -16.26 34.84 21.92
C TYR A 802 -15.11 34.40 22.85
N PRO A 803 -14.18 35.32 23.19
CA PRO A 803 -12.86 34.98 23.72
C PRO A 803 -12.82 34.53 25.19
N THR A 804 -13.96 34.36 25.86
CA THR A 804 -14.05 33.89 27.26
C THR A 804 -15.16 32.84 27.39
N VAL A 805 -15.12 32.01 28.43
CA VAL A 805 -16.14 30.97 28.66
C VAL A 805 -17.53 31.60 28.79
N THR A 806 -17.66 32.68 29.58
CA THR A 806 -18.93 33.40 29.77
C THR A 806 -19.51 33.90 28.44
N ARG A 807 -18.67 34.45 27.54
CA ARG A 807 -19.12 34.94 26.23
C ARG A 807 -19.53 33.80 25.29
N LEU A 808 -18.76 32.70 25.27
CA LEU A 808 -19.02 31.54 24.43
C LEU A 808 -20.27 30.77 24.88
N ALA A 809 -20.48 30.68 26.20
CA ALA A 809 -21.69 30.08 26.79
C ALA A 809 -22.95 30.89 26.49
N ARG A 810 -22.89 32.23 26.56
CA ARG A 810 -24.01 33.10 26.18
C ARG A 810 -24.35 33.00 24.70
N HIS A 811 -23.35 33.02 23.81
CA HIS A 811 -23.56 32.81 22.38
C HIS A 811 -24.25 31.46 22.07
N LEU A 812 -23.87 30.39 22.78
CA LEU A 812 -24.57 29.11 22.69
C LEU A 812 -26.01 29.19 23.24
N ALA A 813 -26.25 29.90 24.35
CA ALA A 813 -27.58 30.08 24.94
C ALA A 813 -28.53 30.82 23.99
N ASP A 814 -28.05 31.90 23.38
CA ASP A 814 -28.76 32.68 22.35
C ASP A 814 -29.10 31.83 21.14
N GLY A 815 -28.16 30.99 20.68
CA GLY A 815 -28.36 30.04 19.57
C GLY A 815 -29.45 28.98 19.82
N PHE A 816 -29.69 28.61 21.09
CA PHE A 816 -30.84 27.79 21.49
C PHE A 816 -32.09 28.63 21.83
N GLY A 817 -31.94 29.95 22.00
CA GLY A 817 -32.97 30.89 22.47
C GLY A 817 -33.98 31.34 21.40
N ALA A 818 -33.65 31.19 20.11
CA ALA A 818 -34.49 31.60 18.97
C ALA A 818 -35.75 30.72 18.73
N GLY A 819 -36.39 30.25 19.80
CA GLY A 819 -37.56 29.38 19.81
C GLY A 819 -38.91 30.10 19.69
N GLN A 820 -39.06 31.01 18.73
CA GLN A 820 -40.38 31.52 18.31
C GLN A 820 -40.60 31.28 16.81
N PRO A 821 -41.83 31.02 16.36
CA PRO A 821 -42.12 30.74 14.96
C PRO A 821 -42.03 32.01 14.12
N ALA A 822 -40.84 32.29 13.56
CA ALA A 822 -40.74 33.21 12.43
C ALA A 822 -41.61 32.67 11.29
N GLU A 823 -42.49 33.51 10.74
CA GLU A 823 -43.32 33.13 9.61
C GLU A 823 -42.45 32.66 8.44
N ARG A 824 -42.83 31.53 7.84
CA ARG A 824 -42.16 31.03 6.63
C ARG A 824 -42.54 31.89 5.43
N THR A 825 -41.84 33.00 5.24
CA THR A 825 -41.84 33.72 3.96
C THR A 825 -41.38 32.75 2.88
N ALA A 826 -42.28 32.37 1.97
CA ALA A 826 -41.98 31.37 0.96
C ALA A 826 -41.00 31.95 -0.06
N VAL A 827 -39.77 31.44 -0.05
CA VAL A 827 -38.84 31.63 -1.19
C VAL A 827 -39.42 30.86 -2.38
N PRO A 828 -39.70 31.51 -3.51
CA PRO A 828 -40.23 30.82 -4.68
C PRO A 828 -39.21 29.82 -5.24
N ALA A 829 -39.69 28.69 -5.76
CA ALA A 829 -38.82 27.72 -6.42
C ALA A 829 -38.18 28.36 -7.68
N PRO A 830 -36.87 28.17 -7.93
CA PRO A 830 -36.24 28.66 -9.14
C PRO A 830 -36.84 28.00 -10.38
N THR A 831 -37.33 28.81 -11.32
CA THR A 831 -37.57 28.38 -12.70
C THR A 831 -36.22 28.34 -13.42
N PRO A 832 -35.88 27.29 -14.19
CA PRO A 832 -34.59 27.21 -14.86
C PRO A 832 -34.47 28.26 -15.96
N ALA A 833 -33.38 29.03 -15.96
CA ALA A 833 -33.07 30.02 -16.97
C ALA A 833 -31.54 30.22 -17.10
N SER A 834 -31.02 29.92 -18.30
CA SER A 834 -29.74 30.33 -18.92
C SER A 834 -28.43 30.24 -18.13
N ASP A 835 -27.40 29.70 -18.77
CA ASP A 835 -26.02 29.72 -18.26
C ASP A 835 -25.45 31.14 -18.12
N ASP A 836 -24.98 31.48 -16.91
CA ASP A 836 -23.88 32.43 -16.67
C ASP A 836 -23.20 32.04 -15.34
N PRO A 837 -21.95 31.54 -15.32
CA PRO A 837 -21.42 30.77 -14.18
C PRO A 837 -21.04 31.59 -12.93
N ILE A 838 -21.08 32.94 -12.96
CA ILE A 838 -20.78 33.77 -11.77
C ILE A 838 -21.73 34.97 -11.66
N VAL A 839 -22.78 34.85 -10.82
CA VAL A 839 -23.61 36.00 -10.43
C VAL A 839 -22.99 36.74 -9.24
N LEU A 840 -22.39 37.91 -9.49
CA LEU A 840 -21.93 38.82 -8.43
C LEU A 840 -23.13 39.54 -7.78
N VAL A 841 -23.71 38.92 -6.75
CA VAL A 841 -24.88 39.46 -6.00
C VAL A 841 -24.56 40.73 -5.17
N GLY A 842 -23.33 41.22 -5.22
CA GLY A 842 -22.87 42.47 -4.61
C GLY A 842 -21.45 42.37 -4.06
N MET A 843 -20.73 43.50 -4.01
CA MET A 843 -19.42 43.58 -3.35
C MET A 843 -19.27 44.88 -2.55
N ALA A 844 -18.56 44.79 -1.43
CA ALA A 844 -18.11 45.93 -0.65
C ALA A 844 -16.68 45.66 -0.19
N CYS A 845 -15.79 46.64 -0.36
CA CYS A 845 -14.37 46.49 -0.06
C CYS A 845 -13.79 47.80 0.49
N ARG A 846 -12.96 47.71 1.53
CA ARG A 846 -12.04 48.79 1.90
C ARG A 846 -10.62 48.32 1.69
N SER A 847 -9.82 49.12 1.02
CA SER A 847 -8.40 48.83 0.76
C SER A 847 -7.54 50.10 0.92
N PRO A 848 -6.20 49.98 0.94
CA PRO A 848 -5.31 51.13 0.92
C PRO A 848 -5.53 52.04 -0.29
N GLY A 849 -4.98 53.26 -0.25
CA GLY A 849 -5.28 54.31 -1.23
C GLY A 849 -6.62 55.03 -1.03
N GLY A 850 -7.30 54.81 0.10
CA GLY A 850 -8.56 55.49 0.43
C GLY A 850 -9.83 54.85 -0.13
N VAL A 851 -9.72 53.67 -0.74
CA VAL A 851 -10.84 52.90 -1.30
C VAL A 851 -11.88 52.57 -0.23
N ALA A 852 -13.11 53.05 -0.40
CA ALA A 852 -14.23 52.80 0.51
C ALA A 852 -15.26 51.80 -0.05
N GLY A 853 -15.29 51.60 -1.37
CA GLY A 853 -16.14 50.64 -2.07
C GLY A 853 -15.63 50.25 -3.47
N PRO A 854 -16.37 49.41 -4.22
CA PRO A 854 -15.97 48.90 -5.53
C PRO A 854 -15.59 49.99 -6.55
N ASP A 855 -16.35 51.08 -6.63
CA ASP A 855 -16.11 52.13 -7.63
C ASP A 855 -14.80 52.88 -7.39
N ASP A 856 -14.35 52.96 -6.13
CA ASP A 856 -13.07 53.56 -5.76
C ASP A 856 -11.91 52.61 -6.06
N LEU A 857 -12.11 51.29 -5.87
CA LEU A 857 -11.14 50.27 -6.26
C LEU A 857 -10.92 50.29 -7.78
N TRP A 858 -12.00 50.33 -8.56
CA TRP A 858 -11.91 50.38 -10.02
C TRP A 858 -11.33 51.70 -10.53
N ARG A 859 -11.59 52.84 -9.88
CA ARG A 859 -10.90 54.11 -10.20
C ARG A 859 -9.40 54.02 -9.89
N LEU A 860 -9.00 53.55 -8.70
CA LEU A 860 -7.58 53.39 -8.34
C LEU A 860 -6.83 52.48 -9.34
N VAL A 861 -7.46 51.39 -9.79
CA VAL A 861 -6.90 50.48 -10.80
C VAL A 861 -6.85 51.12 -12.20
N ALA A 862 -7.90 51.83 -12.63
CA ALA A 862 -7.99 52.44 -13.96
C ALA A 862 -7.06 53.66 -14.11
N ASP A 863 -6.96 54.50 -13.07
CA ASP A 863 -6.04 55.65 -13.01
C ASP A 863 -4.58 55.21 -12.76
N GLY A 864 -4.35 53.92 -12.45
CA GLY A 864 -3.03 53.35 -12.20
C GLY A 864 -2.33 53.88 -10.94
N ALA A 865 -3.11 54.38 -9.98
CA ALA A 865 -2.61 55.03 -8.76
C ALA A 865 -2.12 54.00 -7.73
N ASP A 866 -1.13 54.39 -6.92
CA ASP A 866 -0.63 53.52 -5.83
C ASP A 866 -1.46 53.71 -4.55
N GLY A 867 -1.76 52.60 -3.89
CA GLY A 867 -2.42 52.57 -2.58
C GLY A 867 -1.45 52.53 -1.40
N VAL A 868 -0.14 52.41 -1.66
CA VAL A 868 0.93 52.51 -0.68
C VAL A 868 1.11 53.98 -0.25
N THR A 869 1.21 54.20 1.06
CA THR A 869 1.44 55.52 1.67
C THR A 869 2.54 55.44 2.73
N ALA A 870 3.09 56.57 3.15
CA ALA A 870 3.85 56.65 4.40
C ALA A 870 3.09 56.05 5.59
N PHE A 871 3.81 55.58 6.61
CA PHE A 871 3.20 54.99 7.81
C PHE A 871 2.26 55.99 8.53
N PRO A 872 1.10 55.55 9.07
CA PRO A 872 0.11 56.48 9.59
C PRO A 872 0.53 57.05 10.96
N ALA A 873 0.78 58.36 11.02
CA ALA A 873 1.18 59.05 12.24
C ALA A 873 0.04 59.21 13.28
N ASP A 874 -1.20 58.81 12.94
CA ASP A 874 -2.39 58.94 13.77
C ASP A 874 -2.59 57.81 14.79
N ARG A 875 -1.82 56.71 14.69
CA ARG A 875 -2.00 55.48 15.50
C ARG A 875 -1.08 55.35 16.72
N GLY A 876 -0.40 56.43 17.08
CA GLY A 876 0.52 56.45 18.24
C GLY A 876 1.76 55.55 18.08
N TRP A 877 2.17 55.25 16.85
CA TRP A 877 3.41 54.52 16.56
C TRP A 877 4.61 55.46 16.66
N ASP A 878 5.69 55.00 17.30
CA ASP A 878 6.99 55.68 17.29
C ASP A 878 7.66 55.42 15.93
N LEU A 879 7.35 56.27 14.94
CA LEU A 879 7.80 56.09 13.56
C LEU A 879 9.32 56.31 13.40
N ASP A 880 9.96 57.10 14.25
CA ASP A 880 11.41 57.30 14.22
C ASP A 880 12.13 56.00 14.64
N ALA A 881 11.67 55.35 15.71
CA ALA A 881 12.15 54.03 16.11
C ALA A 881 11.76 52.91 15.12
N LEU A 882 10.59 53.02 14.48
CA LEU A 882 10.09 51.99 13.56
C LEU A 882 10.76 52.03 12.19
N VAL A 883 11.09 53.21 11.67
CA VAL A 883 11.69 53.36 10.32
C VAL A 883 13.22 53.37 10.40
N GLY A 884 13.81 54.05 11.39
CA GLY A 884 15.23 53.98 11.73
C GLY A 884 16.18 54.59 10.67
N THR A 885 16.99 55.57 11.08
CA THR A 885 17.94 56.31 10.20
C THR A 885 19.01 55.46 9.50
N ASP A 886 19.15 54.18 9.89
CA ASP A 886 20.27 53.30 9.57
C ASP A 886 19.84 52.01 8.82
N GLY A 887 18.54 51.73 8.74
CA GLY A 887 17.94 50.65 7.94
C GLY A 887 18.34 49.18 8.23
N LEU A 888 19.20 48.92 9.22
CA LEU A 888 19.84 47.61 9.45
C LEU A 888 19.65 47.03 10.87
N GLY A 889 18.71 47.56 11.66
CA GLY A 889 18.40 47.07 13.00
C GLY A 889 17.44 45.86 13.01
N SER A 890 17.62 44.92 13.94
CA SER A 890 16.69 43.80 14.16
C SER A 890 15.42 44.23 14.92
N GLY A 891 14.64 45.10 14.28
CA GLY A 891 13.42 45.70 14.85
C GLY A 891 12.82 46.83 14.01
N SER A 892 13.63 47.51 13.18
CA SER A 892 13.17 48.53 12.23
C SER A 892 12.58 47.91 10.97
N SER A 893 11.54 48.54 10.42
CA SER A 893 11.00 48.25 9.10
C SER A 893 12.01 48.65 8.02
N ALA A 894 12.27 47.76 7.06
CA ALA A 894 13.12 48.06 5.90
C ALA A 894 12.44 48.95 4.83
N ALA A 895 11.21 49.41 5.09
CA ALA A 895 10.45 50.34 4.26
C ALA A 895 9.65 51.32 5.14
N GLY A 896 9.70 52.61 4.82
CA GLY A 896 8.93 53.67 5.49
C GLY A 896 7.52 53.88 4.96
N GLU A 897 7.06 53.02 4.05
CA GLU A 897 5.78 53.10 3.36
C GLU A 897 5.10 51.72 3.32
N GLY A 898 3.77 51.70 3.27
CA GLY A 898 2.94 50.49 3.25
C GLY A 898 1.49 50.77 2.90
N GLY A 899 0.69 49.73 2.67
CA GLY A 899 -0.74 49.86 2.37
C GLY A 899 -1.59 49.91 3.66
N PHE A 900 -2.13 51.08 4.02
CA PHE A 900 -2.91 51.27 5.24
C PHE A 900 -4.38 51.63 4.98
N LEU A 901 -5.30 51.06 5.78
CA LEU A 901 -6.74 51.39 5.73
C LEU A 901 -7.03 52.68 6.50
N ALA A 902 -7.55 53.70 5.83
CA ALA A 902 -7.96 54.95 6.45
C ALA A 902 -9.12 54.75 7.45
N GLY A 903 -9.09 55.45 8.59
CA GLY A 903 -10.17 55.46 9.58
C GLY A 903 -10.39 54.16 10.34
N ALA A 904 -9.43 53.23 10.38
CA ALA A 904 -9.59 51.98 11.13
C ALA A 904 -9.63 52.20 12.66
N ASP A 905 -9.02 53.29 13.15
CA ASP A 905 -8.91 53.62 14.57
C ASP A 905 -10.06 54.55 15.02
N SER A 906 -10.82 55.14 14.08
CA SER A 906 -12.07 55.85 14.36
C SER A 906 -13.22 54.85 14.50
N GLY A 907 -13.79 54.74 15.71
CA GLY A 907 -14.77 53.72 16.10
C GLY A 907 -16.18 53.78 15.48
N GLU A 908 -16.31 54.25 14.22
CA GLU A 908 -17.56 54.19 13.45
C GLU A 908 -17.47 53.12 12.34
N THR A 909 -17.68 51.86 12.71
CA THR A 909 -18.01 50.81 11.73
C THR A 909 -19.42 51.03 11.20
N ARG A 910 -19.54 51.97 10.27
CA ARG A 910 -20.75 52.27 9.49
C ARG A 910 -21.26 50.99 8.80
N LYS A 911 -22.31 50.40 9.37
CA LYS A 911 -23.08 49.33 8.72
C LYS A 911 -23.94 49.93 7.61
N ASP A 912 -23.41 49.96 6.38
CA ASP A 912 -24.24 50.23 5.20
C ASP A 912 -25.09 48.97 4.88
N SER A 913 -26.14 48.76 5.69
CA SER A 913 -27.12 47.70 5.49
C SER A 913 -28.12 48.10 4.39
N GLY A 914 -27.89 47.60 3.17
CA GLY A 914 -28.83 47.75 2.06
C GLY A 914 -30.15 47.00 2.30
N GLY A 915 -31.12 47.67 2.91
CA GLY A 915 -32.44 47.11 3.22
C GLY A 915 -33.57 48.07 2.90
N ALA A 916 -34.27 47.83 1.79
CA ALA A 916 -35.58 48.41 1.53
C ALA A 916 -36.66 47.47 2.13
N GLY A 917 -37.62 47.94 2.92
CA GLY A 917 -37.78 49.28 3.49
C GLY A 917 -39.16 49.41 4.16
N HIS A 918 -39.40 50.50 4.88
CA HIS A 918 -40.73 50.85 5.40
C HIS A 918 -40.97 52.36 5.29
N ARG A 919 -42.19 52.73 4.87
CA ARG A 919 -42.81 54.02 5.22
C ARG A 919 -43.77 53.74 6.39
N GLY A 920 -43.92 54.60 7.38
CA GLY A 920 -43.24 55.88 7.63
C GLY A 920 -44.00 56.67 8.70
N GLY A 921 -43.55 57.91 8.97
CA GLY A 921 -44.22 58.83 9.91
C GLY A 921 -43.41 59.10 11.18
N GLU A 922 -43.10 60.39 11.37
CA GLU A 922 -43.27 61.21 12.60
C GLU A 922 -43.01 60.61 14.00
N ALA A 923 -42.46 61.35 14.99
CA ALA A 923 -41.73 62.63 15.00
C ALA A 923 -41.17 62.89 16.43
N ALA A 924 -40.09 63.67 16.54
CA ALA A 924 -39.57 64.30 17.78
C ALA A 924 -39.17 63.37 18.97
N GLY A 925 -38.26 63.75 19.87
CA GLY A 925 -37.49 65.01 19.97
C GLY A 925 -36.31 64.88 20.96
N ALA A 926 -35.68 66.01 21.27
CA ALA A 926 -34.42 66.11 22.01
C ALA A 926 -34.37 65.40 23.38
N GLY A 927 -33.17 64.92 23.76
CA GLY A 927 -32.82 64.58 25.16
C GLY A 927 -32.66 65.83 26.04
N PRO A 928 -32.10 65.71 27.28
CA PRO A 928 -30.64 65.90 27.36
C PRO A 928 -29.91 65.28 28.58
N ARG A 929 -28.57 65.14 28.46
CA ARG A 929 -27.51 65.19 29.51
C ARG A 929 -27.57 64.16 30.68
N GLY A 930 -26.45 63.70 31.23
CA GLY A 930 -25.03 63.98 30.94
C GLY A 930 -24.11 63.43 32.05
N GLN A 931 -22.81 63.80 32.03
CA GLN A 931 -21.69 63.20 32.79
C GLN A 931 -21.28 61.81 32.28
N GLY A 932 -20.00 61.41 32.20
CA GLY A 932 -18.73 62.15 32.34
C GLY A 932 -17.62 61.39 31.56
N VAL A 933 -16.74 62.06 30.80
CA VAL A 933 -15.40 62.52 31.25
C VAL A 933 -14.53 61.33 31.68
N ARG A 934 -13.67 60.72 30.83
CA ARG A 934 -12.46 61.19 30.07
C ARG A 934 -11.14 60.95 30.83
N GLY A 935 -10.15 60.46 30.08
CA GLY A 935 -8.72 60.40 30.48
C GLY A 935 -8.32 59.09 31.19
N ALA A 936 -7.04 58.70 31.19
CA ALA A 936 -5.90 59.15 30.37
C ALA A 936 -4.75 58.11 30.46
N CYS A 937 -3.77 58.15 29.55
CA CYS A 937 -2.45 57.58 29.83
C CYS A 937 -1.73 58.41 30.91
N PRO A 938 -0.81 57.80 31.66
CA PRO A 938 0.55 58.35 31.65
C PRO A 938 1.68 57.30 31.61
N LEU A 939 2.87 57.77 31.24
CA LEU A 939 4.17 57.12 31.45
C LEU A 939 5.03 57.99 32.41
N ILE A 940 6.19 57.47 32.81
CA ILE A 940 7.32 58.15 33.51
C ILE A 940 7.21 58.28 35.06
N GLU A 941 7.99 57.43 35.75
CA GLU A 941 9.06 57.66 36.78
C GLU A 941 9.01 58.85 37.81
N PRO A 942 9.79 58.88 38.94
CA PRO A 942 10.99 58.06 39.27
C PRO A 942 11.24 57.54 40.73
N SER A 943 12.03 56.47 40.79
CA SER A 943 13.13 56.16 41.74
C SER A 943 12.98 56.02 43.28
N GLY A 944 13.40 54.85 43.81
CA GLY A 944 13.90 54.63 45.18
C GLY A 944 13.41 53.29 45.79
N HIS A 945 14.24 52.29 46.14
CA HIS A 945 15.71 52.13 46.10
C HIS A 945 16.09 50.62 45.97
N ARG A 946 17.34 50.32 45.58
CA ARG A 946 18.16 49.05 45.59
C ARG A 946 17.56 47.79 46.28
N SER A 947 17.83 46.52 45.91
CA SER A 947 18.55 45.79 44.81
C SER A 947 18.42 44.27 45.09
N THR A 948 18.47 43.29 44.16
CA THR A 948 19.64 42.77 43.40
C THR A 948 19.24 41.67 42.38
N GLN A 949 20.20 41.25 41.51
CA GLN A 949 20.22 40.05 40.64
C GLN A 949 19.44 40.06 39.30
N PRO A 950 19.85 39.27 38.27
CA PRO A 950 19.69 39.69 36.87
C PRO A 950 19.06 38.69 35.87
N GLY A 951 18.37 39.25 34.87
CA GLY A 951 18.63 38.96 33.44
C GLY A 951 18.01 37.72 32.78
N THR A 952 16.98 37.93 31.96
CA THR A 952 16.64 37.09 30.80
C THR A 952 16.34 37.96 29.59
N HIS A 953 16.78 37.54 28.39
CA HIS A 953 16.54 38.24 27.13
C HIS A 953 15.36 37.63 26.36
N THR A 954 14.61 38.48 25.65
CA THR A 954 13.65 38.07 24.62
C THR A 954 14.21 38.42 23.24
N SER A 955 14.28 37.46 22.32
CA SER A 955 14.74 37.69 20.94
C SER A 955 13.59 37.56 19.93
N CYS A 956 13.58 38.43 18.93
CA CYS A 956 12.62 38.38 17.82
C CYS A 956 13.37 38.14 16.50
N GLY A 957 12.99 37.09 15.77
CA GLY A 957 13.71 36.61 14.58
C GLY A 957 13.15 37.14 13.27
N VAL A 958 13.71 38.22 12.74
CA VAL A 958 13.37 38.75 11.40
C VAL A 958 14.22 38.04 10.33
N ARG A 959 13.62 37.69 9.18
CA ARG A 959 14.35 37.33 7.95
C ARG A 959 14.26 38.46 6.93
N GLY A 960 15.40 38.97 6.47
CA GLY A 960 15.47 40.00 5.44
C GLY A 960 15.13 39.48 4.03
N PRO A 961 14.72 40.37 3.10
CA PRO A 961 14.33 39.99 1.73
C PRO A 961 15.52 39.89 0.77
N ALA A 962 15.39 39.02 -0.24
CA ALA A 962 16.25 39.02 -1.42
C ALA A 962 15.57 39.82 -2.55
N THR A 963 16.25 40.84 -3.08
CA THR A 963 15.68 41.75 -4.08
C THR A 963 15.80 41.22 -5.51
N ARG A 964 14.72 41.34 -6.30
CA ARG A 964 14.79 41.39 -7.77
C ARG A 964 13.89 42.51 -8.28
N ARG A 965 14.46 43.48 -8.99
CA ARG A 965 13.72 44.57 -9.64
C ARG A 965 12.88 44.01 -10.79
N TRP A 966 11.64 44.48 -10.91
CA TRP A 966 10.92 44.50 -12.18
C TRP A 966 11.24 45.80 -12.92
N SER A 967 11.69 45.70 -14.17
CA SER A 967 11.86 46.85 -15.07
C SER A 967 10.67 46.95 -16.01
N ARG A 968 9.83 47.98 -15.86
CA ARG A 968 8.80 48.33 -16.85
C ARG A 968 9.46 49.02 -18.07
N SER A 969 9.10 48.58 -19.27
CA SER A 969 9.31 49.36 -20.51
C SER A 969 8.08 49.26 -21.43
N ALA A 970 7.14 50.18 -21.18
CA ALA A 970 6.26 50.88 -22.13
C ALA A 970 5.63 50.15 -23.36
N VAL A 971 4.29 50.29 -23.46
CA VAL A 971 3.54 50.88 -24.61
C VAL A 971 3.78 50.24 -26.00
N SER A 972 2.78 49.62 -26.64
CA SER A 972 1.56 50.29 -27.16
C SER A 972 0.51 49.30 -27.70
N THR A 973 -0.73 49.81 -27.93
CA THR A 973 -1.78 49.32 -28.85
C THR A 973 -2.27 47.86 -28.74
N GLY A 974 -3.56 47.56 -28.56
CA GLY A 974 -4.73 48.40 -28.27
C GLY A 974 -5.88 48.26 -29.26
N CYS A 975 -6.92 47.54 -28.84
CA CYS A 975 -8.34 47.74 -29.18
C CYS A 975 -9.17 46.96 -28.15
#